data_AF-A0A165WV22-F1
#
_entry.id   AF-A0A165WV22-F1
#
_cell.length_a   1.000
_cell.length_b   1.000
_cell.length_c   1.000
_cell.angle_alpha   90.00
_cell.angle_beta   90.00
_cell.angle_gamma   90.00
#
_symmetry.space_group_name_H-M   'P 1'
#
loop_
_entity.id
_entity.type
_entity.pdbx_description
1 polymer ?
#
loop_
_entity_poly.entity_id
_entity_poly.type
_entity_poly.pdbx_seq_one_letter_code
_entity_poly.pdbx_strand_id
1 'polypeptide(L)'
;MSWSHYPQRKTEDTLLSITTSGELAFWRHDRREGWTSTGRVRTGRTDIRLARYSSAKKTVLVTSTPAGEELTIWDSQESEFSRGLEFTQLFEPEEIVNDLDWSSTYQSHSILAVGFARHILIMCEQRMTYFEQEPAWRVCHKIDITLLTSHSIIDSIWLSGGSLLVGAGHQMFLYGRSEQSASTEAVPRTNYLLEYVLQQNAPLVDFHPQVLLQCLLWGRVELVKDIIVKLANAAAVAERQDSPVAIKIDPQVVEDFWSSDHITVKDPSTQIKKQYQLLFDHEDSSDDGISFTRPVITRLLEFLVKNPMPELTQLENVHLSILIQTTLEIDEQRRALDANGLRYLISMRLFYLINKRAASVPETATLSAGISNKLSGRGRIRFRDIVWAYHSETQEIILAASSAACGNKMTWNDARALGVFLWLHGHEQLKAQMEIVARNQYMADDSRDPTACSLLYFALRKIKLVHGLWKQAAWHPEQKIMLKFLSKNFDEPQSKTAALKNAFALLAKQRFEYAAAFFLLGGSLKDAVNVCLKHLKDFQLAVAIARVIEQGDDGPILRDILERTVIPTAFREGNRWLGSWAFWVLRRRDLAVRILVTPLVELAPTLPMPVSEIGDNHYDDPSLALLFSQIRSMTLQTVKGTSEISGRTEFRFVMQIARVFCRMGCHVLALALVRSWPFARPITSLQSSGTNEASATEIIPRAEPVGPTRPDFALRGSRRRSQIAIDMDISGLPPTRRGSPSPEGRSESKPVVEAGEMLPEADSADAIARHAALGNLMRSARKNISTPEFDMDSFFPTSTSTISPLPAVSEQPAQESVPSSKQPEIKTEETAAGTNLMKAKAKAHAPVVVPEFDMNNFF
;
A
#
# COMPACT_ATOMS: atom_id res chain seq x y z
N MET A 1 14.61 29.27 -13.72
CA MET A 1 15.64 28.24 -13.42
C MET A 1 15.95 28.36 -11.95
N SER A 2 15.66 27.34 -11.14
CA SER A 2 15.85 27.39 -9.68
C SER A 2 17.32 27.18 -9.33
N TRP A 3 17.92 28.15 -8.64
CA TRP A 3 19.33 28.11 -8.24
C TRP A 3 19.52 27.22 -7.02
N SER A 4 20.05 26.01 -7.22
CA SER A 4 20.52 25.17 -6.12
C SER A 4 21.94 25.59 -5.71
N HIS A 5 22.21 25.65 -4.40
CA HIS A 5 23.48 26.18 -3.85
C HIS A 5 24.68 25.22 -3.95
N TYR A 6 24.55 24.09 -4.66
CA TYR A 6 25.66 23.17 -4.92
C TYR A 6 25.60 22.62 -6.35
N PRO A 7 26.75 22.49 -7.05
CA PRO A 7 26.80 21.88 -8.37
C PRO A 7 26.62 20.36 -8.28
N GLN A 8 25.38 19.88 -8.35
CA GLN A 8 25.13 18.47 -8.67
C GLN A 8 25.72 18.19 -10.06
N ARG A 9 26.84 17.45 -10.10
CA ARG A 9 27.54 17.17 -11.35
C ARG A 9 26.69 16.26 -12.27
N LYS A 10 26.07 16.90 -13.26
CA LYS A 10 25.57 16.31 -14.52
C LYS A 10 24.41 15.31 -14.42
N THR A 11 23.16 15.79 -14.31
CA THR A 11 21.97 15.07 -14.85
C THR A 11 20.72 15.94 -15.03
N GLU A 12 20.82 17.26 -15.00
CA GLU A 12 19.65 18.15 -15.09
C GLU A 12 18.87 17.99 -16.41
N ASP A 13 17.55 18.12 -16.32
CA ASP A 13 16.66 18.17 -17.50
C ASP A 13 16.60 19.62 -18.00
N THR A 14 16.90 19.79 -19.28
CA THR A 14 17.13 21.10 -19.91
C THR A 14 15.89 21.72 -20.55
N LEU A 15 14.85 20.92 -20.81
CA LEU A 15 13.61 21.37 -21.44
C LEU A 15 12.43 20.51 -20.97
N LEU A 16 11.32 21.17 -20.61
CA LEU A 16 10.00 20.56 -20.47
C LEU A 16 9.20 20.87 -21.74
N SER A 17 8.64 19.84 -22.37
CA SER A 17 7.61 20.00 -23.41
C SER A 17 6.26 19.51 -22.88
N ILE A 18 5.18 20.17 -23.27
CA ILE A 18 3.81 19.85 -22.86
C ILE A 18 2.96 19.66 -24.11
N THR A 19 2.28 18.52 -24.24
CA THR A 19 1.33 18.29 -25.34
C THR A 19 -0.04 18.91 -25.03
N THR A 20 -0.84 19.13 -26.07
CA THR A 20 -2.25 19.57 -25.93
C THR A 20 -3.12 18.57 -25.16
N SER A 21 -2.70 17.30 -25.08
CA SER A 21 -3.33 16.24 -24.27
C SER A 21 -2.86 16.19 -22.80
N GLY A 22 -1.99 17.10 -22.38
CA GLY A 22 -1.44 17.13 -21.02
C GLY A 22 -0.38 16.08 -20.73
N GLU A 23 0.35 15.61 -21.74
CA GLU A 23 1.56 14.79 -21.54
C GLU A 23 2.78 15.71 -21.37
N LEU A 24 3.40 15.64 -20.19
CA LEU A 24 4.69 16.28 -19.90
C LEU A 24 5.80 15.35 -20.37
N ALA A 25 6.78 15.86 -21.11
CA ALA A 25 8.00 15.13 -21.44
C ALA A 25 9.24 15.97 -21.09
N PHE A 26 10.18 15.33 -20.41
CA PHE A 26 11.41 15.93 -19.91
C PHE A 26 12.55 15.56 -20.84
N TRP A 27 13.36 16.55 -21.23
CA TRP A 27 14.38 16.38 -22.24
C TRP A 27 15.74 16.88 -21.77
N ARG A 28 16.76 16.04 -21.97
CA ARG A 28 18.17 16.38 -21.79
C ARG A 28 18.85 16.48 -23.14
N HIS A 29 19.60 17.55 -23.36
CA HIS A 29 20.50 17.67 -24.50
C HIS A 29 21.90 17.15 -24.16
N ASP A 30 22.27 15.96 -24.65
CA ASP A 30 23.67 15.53 -24.68
C ASP A 30 24.38 16.13 -25.90
N ARG A 31 25.64 16.54 -25.71
CA ARG A 31 26.49 17.04 -26.81
C ARG A 31 26.84 15.99 -27.86
N ARG A 32 26.66 14.70 -27.57
CA ARG A 32 26.97 13.57 -28.47
C ARG A 32 25.73 12.90 -29.04
N GLU A 33 24.72 12.66 -28.20
CA GLU A 33 23.51 11.89 -28.57
C GLU A 33 22.30 12.79 -28.89
N GLY A 34 22.42 14.12 -28.71
CA GLY A 34 21.35 15.07 -28.99
C GLY A 34 20.29 15.08 -27.89
N TRP A 35 19.04 15.33 -28.27
CA TRP A 35 17.92 15.39 -27.32
C TRP A 35 17.43 13.98 -26.95
N THR A 36 17.51 13.66 -25.66
CA THR A 36 17.04 12.39 -25.08
C THR A 36 15.90 12.66 -24.10
N SER A 37 14.82 11.89 -24.18
CA SER A 37 13.70 11.99 -23.24
C SER A 37 14.08 11.24 -21.95
N THR A 38 14.07 11.94 -20.82
CA THR A 38 14.48 11.41 -19.51
C THR A 38 13.32 10.89 -18.67
N GLY A 39 12.08 11.27 -19.02
CA GLY A 39 10.85 10.84 -18.38
C GLY A 39 9.61 11.46 -19.03
N ARG A 40 8.44 10.92 -18.72
CA ARG A 40 7.12 11.42 -19.17
C ARG A 40 6.09 11.31 -18.06
N VAL A 41 5.12 12.23 -18.02
CA VAL A 41 4.00 12.23 -17.06
C VAL A 41 2.71 12.50 -17.82
N ARG A 42 1.71 11.63 -17.68
CA ARG A 42 0.38 11.84 -18.28
C ARG A 42 -0.53 12.50 -17.26
N THR A 43 -0.70 13.83 -17.36
CA THR A 43 -1.54 14.59 -16.42
C THR A 43 -3.01 14.56 -16.80
N GLY A 44 -3.33 14.35 -18.08
CA GLY A 44 -4.70 14.36 -18.61
C GLY A 44 -5.37 15.74 -18.56
N ARG A 45 -4.62 16.81 -18.29
CA ARG A 45 -5.15 18.17 -18.23
C ARG A 45 -5.01 18.88 -19.57
N THR A 46 -6.11 19.43 -20.08
CA THR A 46 -6.14 20.29 -21.27
C THR A 46 -6.10 21.76 -20.87
N ASP A 47 -5.95 22.66 -21.85
CA ASP A 47 -6.08 24.12 -21.67
C ASP A 47 -5.18 24.70 -20.57
N ILE A 48 -3.93 24.21 -20.54
CA ILE A 48 -2.85 24.67 -19.65
C ILE A 48 -2.42 26.08 -20.07
N ARG A 49 -2.65 27.07 -19.18
CA ARG A 49 -2.26 28.47 -19.39
C ARG A 49 -0.84 28.76 -18.91
N LEU A 50 -0.46 28.22 -17.74
CA LEU A 50 0.87 28.37 -17.17
C LEU A 50 1.46 27.02 -16.77
N ALA A 51 2.77 26.89 -16.92
CA ALA A 51 3.54 25.76 -16.44
C ALA A 51 4.95 26.17 -16.01
N ARG A 52 5.45 25.54 -14.93
CA ARG A 52 6.82 25.69 -14.44
C ARG A 52 7.31 24.38 -13.82
N TYR A 53 8.57 24.03 -14.04
CA TYR A 53 9.21 22.89 -13.40
C TYR A 53 10.34 23.32 -12.45
N SER A 54 10.52 22.56 -11.38
CA SER A 54 11.59 22.75 -10.39
C SER A 54 12.79 21.85 -10.67
N SER A 55 13.95 22.22 -10.14
CA SER A 55 15.16 21.36 -10.13
C SER A 55 14.94 20.01 -9.42
N ALA A 56 13.96 19.90 -8.52
CA ALA A 56 13.59 18.65 -7.86
C ALA A 56 12.68 17.73 -8.71
N LYS A 57 12.38 18.11 -9.96
CA LYS A 57 11.42 17.45 -10.89
C LYS A 57 9.96 17.52 -10.42
N LYS A 58 9.58 18.53 -9.63
CA LYS A 58 8.16 18.90 -9.43
C LYS A 58 7.72 19.81 -10.58
N THR A 59 6.49 19.67 -11.07
CA THR A 59 5.91 20.52 -12.11
C THR A 59 4.58 21.08 -11.62
N VAL A 60 4.41 22.40 -11.68
CA VAL A 60 3.11 23.06 -11.46
C VAL A 60 2.48 23.39 -12.81
N LEU A 61 1.19 23.13 -12.92
CA LEU A 61 0.34 23.49 -14.06
C LEU A 61 -0.85 24.31 -13.56
N VAL A 62 -1.22 25.35 -14.29
CA VAL A 62 -2.48 26.08 -14.11
C VAL A 62 -3.33 25.90 -15.36
N THR A 63 -4.51 25.33 -15.19
CA THR A 63 -5.44 24.97 -16.26
C THR A 63 -6.74 25.75 -16.11
N SER A 64 -7.22 26.33 -17.21
CA SER A 64 -8.48 27.09 -17.19
C SER A 64 -9.67 26.14 -17.15
N THR A 65 -10.60 26.35 -16.23
CA THR A 65 -11.81 25.52 -16.09
C THR A 65 -13.07 26.41 -16.10
N PRO A 66 -14.26 25.86 -16.39
CA PRO A 66 -15.51 26.62 -16.32
C PRO A 66 -15.86 27.18 -14.93
N ALA A 67 -15.16 26.73 -13.87
CA ALA A 67 -15.38 27.15 -12.48
C ALA A 67 -14.31 28.12 -11.95
N GLY A 68 -13.28 28.45 -12.75
CA GLY A 68 -12.11 29.23 -12.32
C GLY A 68 -10.81 28.56 -12.76
N GLU A 69 -9.70 28.87 -12.08
CA GLU A 69 -8.39 28.31 -12.42
C GLU A 69 -7.99 27.17 -11.50
N GLU A 70 -7.63 26.02 -12.08
CA GLU A 70 -7.17 24.86 -11.33
C GLU A 70 -5.63 24.80 -11.35
N LEU A 71 -5.03 24.90 -10.16
CA LEU A 71 -3.59 24.70 -9.95
C LEU A 71 -3.35 23.26 -9.51
N THR A 72 -2.45 22.57 -10.22
CA THR A 72 -2.04 21.20 -9.91
C THR A 72 -0.53 21.08 -9.80
N ILE A 73 -0.04 20.32 -8.81
CA ILE A 73 1.40 20.05 -8.61
C ILE A 73 1.66 18.56 -8.81
N TRP A 74 2.65 18.25 -9.64
CA TRP A 74 2.98 16.91 -10.09
C TRP A 74 4.44 16.57 -9.77
N ASP A 75 4.69 15.46 -9.07
CA ASP A 75 6.02 14.86 -8.97
C ASP A 75 6.30 14.01 -10.21
N SER A 76 7.31 14.40 -10.96
CA SER A 76 7.66 13.76 -12.23
C SER A 76 8.54 12.52 -12.03
N GLN A 77 9.06 12.29 -10.82
CA GLN A 77 9.85 11.10 -10.46
C GLN A 77 8.99 9.88 -10.11
N GLU A 78 7.74 10.14 -9.74
CA GLU A 78 6.72 9.20 -9.28
C GLU A 78 5.94 8.55 -10.44
N SER A 79 6.01 9.15 -11.63
CA SER A 79 5.11 8.95 -12.77
C SER A 79 5.08 7.58 -13.43
N GLU A 80 6.09 6.74 -13.18
CA GLU A 80 6.05 5.33 -13.60
C GLU A 80 5.14 4.48 -12.70
N PHE A 81 4.89 4.93 -11.47
CA PHE A 81 4.14 4.19 -10.46
C PHE A 81 2.82 4.89 -10.13
N SER A 82 2.87 6.10 -9.58
CA SER A 82 1.68 6.92 -9.33
C SER A 82 1.34 7.79 -10.55
N ARG A 83 0.21 8.51 -10.54
CA ARG A 83 -0.01 9.56 -11.56
C ARG A 83 0.93 10.77 -11.38
N GLY A 84 1.64 10.85 -10.25
CA GLY A 84 2.48 11.98 -9.86
C GLY A 84 1.73 13.15 -9.23
N LEU A 85 0.38 13.18 -9.27
CA LEU A 85 -0.40 14.28 -8.71
C LEU A 85 -0.28 14.35 -7.18
N GLU A 86 0.27 15.45 -6.67
CA GLU A 86 0.48 15.67 -5.23
C GLU A 86 -0.48 16.69 -4.62
N PHE A 87 -0.94 17.64 -5.43
CA PHE A 87 -1.79 18.73 -4.98
C PHE A 87 -2.73 19.19 -6.07
N THR A 88 -3.93 19.62 -5.70
CA THR A 88 -4.91 20.25 -6.57
C THR A 88 -5.67 21.29 -5.75
N GLN A 89 -5.74 22.51 -6.27
CA GLN A 89 -6.55 23.60 -5.71
C GLN A 89 -7.26 24.32 -6.86
N LEU A 90 -8.56 24.55 -6.67
CA LEU A 90 -9.37 25.38 -7.56
C LEU A 90 -9.46 26.78 -6.95
N PHE A 91 -9.08 27.78 -7.73
CA PHE A 91 -9.24 29.20 -7.41
C PHE A 91 -10.50 29.74 -8.08
N GLU A 92 -11.15 30.71 -7.46
CA GLU A 92 -12.36 31.33 -8.01
C GLU A 92 -12.04 32.14 -9.29
N PRO A 93 -13.02 32.41 -10.18
CA PRO A 93 -12.76 33.10 -11.45
C PRO A 93 -12.12 34.49 -11.35
N GLU A 94 -12.17 35.11 -10.17
CA GLU A 94 -11.56 36.41 -9.85
C GLU A 94 -10.08 36.28 -9.43
N GLU A 95 -9.67 35.10 -8.94
CA GLU A 95 -8.31 34.81 -8.47
C GLU A 95 -7.45 34.18 -9.58
N ILE A 96 -7.10 34.99 -10.58
CA ILE A 96 -6.23 34.57 -11.70
C ILE A 96 -4.76 34.52 -11.27
N VAL A 97 -4.09 33.40 -11.55
CA VAL A 97 -2.66 33.19 -11.28
C VAL A 97 -1.83 33.90 -12.36
N ASN A 98 -1.17 35.00 -12.04
CA ASN A 98 -0.34 35.72 -13.00
C ASN A 98 1.05 35.09 -13.15
N ASP A 99 1.62 34.58 -12.05
CA ASP A 99 3.01 34.12 -12.01
C ASP A 99 3.22 32.88 -11.12
N LEU A 100 4.29 32.14 -11.40
CA LEU A 100 4.73 30.92 -10.72
C LEU A 100 6.27 30.90 -10.71
N ASP A 101 6.89 30.80 -9.53
CA ASP A 101 8.34 30.56 -9.43
C ASP A 101 8.73 29.57 -8.32
N TRP A 102 9.81 28.83 -8.56
CA TRP A 102 10.28 27.71 -7.75
C TRP A 102 11.57 28.04 -6.99
N SER A 103 11.54 27.80 -5.68
CA SER A 103 12.72 27.71 -4.83
C SER A 103 12.87 26.30 -4.24
N SER A 104 14.04 25.99 -3.71
CA SER A 104 14.31 24.72 -3.06
C SER A 104 15.29 24.88 -1.91
N THR A 105 15.09 24.13 -0.83
CA THR A 105 16.07 24.03 0.26
C THR A 105 17.31 23.25 -0.20
N TYR A 106 18.41 23.27 0.57
CA TYR A 106 19.60 22.49 0.24
C TYR A 106 19.38 20.96 0.29
N GLN A 107 18.30 20.49 0.93
CA GLN A 107 17.86 19.09 0.92
C GLN A 107 16.89 18.79 -0.24
N SER A 108 16.70 19.73 -1.18
CA SER A 108 15.80 19.63 -2.34
C SER A 108 14.29 19.62 -2.03
N HIS A 109 13.88 20.01 -0.82
CA HIS A 109 12.45 20.27 -0.53
C HIS A 109 11.99 21.49 -1.31
N SER A 110 10.85 21.36 -1.99
CA SER A 110 10.39 22.38 -2.95
C SER A 110 9.48 23.43 -2.31
N ILE A 111 9.64 24.68 -2.74
CA ILE A 111 8.86 25.85 -2.33
C ILE A 111 8.35 26.54 -3.59
N LEU A 112 7.05 26.82 -3.65
CA LEU A 112 6.39 27.46 -4.78
C LEU A 112 5.88 28.84 -4.36
N ALA A 113 6.19 29.88 -5.13
CA ALA A 113 5.46 31.14 -5.11
C ALA A 113 4.37 31.09 -6.18
N VAL A 114 3.12 31.39 -5.79
CA VAL A 114 1.97 31.53 -6.69
C VAL A 114 1.51 32.98 -6.64
N GLY A 115 1.79 33.74 -7.69
CA GLY A 115 1.49 35.16 -7.78
C GLY A 115 0.11 35.42 -8.39
N PHE A 116 -0.72 36.19 -7.68
CA PHE A 116 -2.00 36.71 -8.15
C PHE A 116 -1.89 38.22 -8.39
N ALA A 117 -2.91 38.83 -8.97
CA ALA A 117 -2.90 40.28 -9.24
C ALA A 117 -2.59 41.17 -8.02
N ARG A 118 -2.95 40.74 -6.80
CA ARG A 118 -2.89 41.56 -5.56
C ARG A 118 -2.09 40.93 -4.42
N HIS A 119 -1.76 39.64 -4.51
CA HIS A 119 -1.11 38.91 -3.42
C HIS A 119 -0.30 37.72 -3.97
N ILE A 120 0.58 37.15 -3.15
CA ILE A 120 1.34 35.93 -3.46
C ILE A 120 1.09 34.89 -2.36
N LEU A 121 0.85 33.64 -2.75
CA LEU A 121 0.83 32.50 -1.84
C LEU A 121 2.18 31.78 -1.91
N ILE A 122 2.85 31.63 -0.76
CA ILE A 122 4.04 30.81 -0.61
C ILE A 122 3.58 29.42 -0.15
N MET A 123 3.79 28.41 -0.98
CA MET A 123 3.44 27.02 -0.71
C MET A 123 4.69 26.19 -0.47
N CYS A 124 4.66 25.27 0.50
CA CYS A 124 5.77 24.37 0.79
C CYS A 124 5.32 22.91 0.80
N GLU A 125 6.21 22.02 0.35
CA GLU A 125 6.08 20.57 0.51
C GLU A 125 5.96 20.20 2.00
N GLN A 126 5.12 19.20 2.31
CA GLN A 126 4.86 18.71 3.66
C GLN A 126 5.25 17.23 3.81
N ARG A 127 5.69 16.86 5.01
CA ARG A 127 6.03 15.48 5.37
C ARG A 127 4.81 14.56 5.29
N MET A 128 4.98 13.39 4.70
CA MET A 128 3.95 12.36 4.68
C MET A 128 3.83 11.67 6.05
N THR A 129 2.61 11.43 6.53
CA THR A 129 2.34 10.80 7.84
C THR A 129 1.25 9.73 7.75
N TYR A 130 1.29 8.75 8.66
CA TYR A 130 0.24 7.72 8.82
C TYR A 130 -0.84 8.12 9.81
N PHE A 131 -0.64 9.21 10.54
CA PHE A 131 -1.54 9.68 11.59
C PHE A 131 -2.62 10.60 11.01
N GLU A 132 -2.20 11.66 10.32
CA GLU A 132 -3.08 12.69 9.74
C GLU A 132 -3.31 12.47 8.24
N GLN A 133 -4.39 13.04 7.70
CA GLN A 133 -4.64 13.14 6.26
C GLN A 133 -4.47 14.60 5.83
N GLU A 134 -3.22 15.07 5.85
CA GLU A 134 -2.87 16.41 5.35
C GLU A 134 -2.51 16.36 3.86
N PRO A 135 -2.78 17.42 3.08
CA PRO A 135 -2.28 17.52 1.71
C PRO A 135 -0.74 17.56 1.70
N ALA A 136 -0.12 17.00 0.67
CA ALA A 136 1.34 17.00 0.50
C ALA A 136 1.96 18.40 0.33
N TRP A 137 1.11 19.44 0.19
CA TRP A 137 1.47 20.83 0.01
C TRP A 137 0.58 21.71 0.87
N ARG A 138 1.16 22.73 1.50
CA ARG A 138 0.48 23.70 2.37
C ARG A 138 0.87 25.12 2.00
N VAL A 139 -0.08 26.05 2.04
CA VAL A 139 0.22 27.49 2.02
C VAL A 139 0.87 27.85 3.36
N CYS A 140 2.16 28.19 3.32
CA CYS A 140 2.96 28.58 4.47
C CYS A 140 2.78 30.07 4.82
N HIS A 141 2.57 30.92 3.81
CA HIS A 141 2.42 32.36 4.00
C HIS A 141 1.64 33.01 2.83
N LYS A 142 0.97 34.14 3.10
CA LYS A 142 0.30 34.99 2.11
C LYS A 142 0.87 36.40 2.21
N ILE A 143 1.50 36.88 1.14
CA ILE A 143 2.00 38.25 1.02
C ILE A 143 0.94 39.06 0.28
N ASP A 144 0.32 40.03 0.94
CA ASP A 144 -0.65 40.94 0.30
C ASP A 144 0.00 42.31 0.05
N ILE A 145 -0.03 42.78 -1.20
CA ILE A 145 0.50 44.10 -1.58
C ILE A 145 -0.59 45.18 -1.64
N THR A 146 -1.84 44.83 -1.34
CA THR A 146 -3.04 45.68 -1.41
C THR A 146 -2.88 47.04 -0.73
N LEU A 147 -2.19 47.07 0.41
CA LEU A 147 -1.96 48.27 1.22
C LEU A 147 -0.70 49.05 0.82
N LEU A 148 0.19 48.44 0.03
CA LEU A 148 1.46 49.03 -0.40
C LEU A 148 1.31 49.75 -1.76
N THR A 149 0.47 49.22 -2.64
CA THR A 149 0.28 49.78 -3.98
C THR A 149 -1.08 49.43 -4.60
N SER A 150 -1.54 50.27 -5.52
CA SER A 150 -2.70 50.02 -6.38
C SER A 150 -2.34 49.26 -7.66
N HIS A 151 -1.05 49.11 -7.97
CA HIS A 151 -0.58 48.34 -9.13
C HIS A 151 -0.72 46.83 -8.88
N SER A 152 -1.00 46.08 -9.94
CA SER A 152 -1.02 44.62 -9.89
C SER A 152 0.39 44.04 -9.94
N ILE A 153 0.58 42.87 -9.32
CA ILE A 153 1.79 42.06 -9.49
C ILE A 153 1.90 41.62 -10.95
N ILE A 154 3.08 41.83 -11.54
CA ILE A 154 3.43 41.46 -12.91
C ILE A 154 4.25 40.17 -12.91
N ASP A 155 5.24 40.07 -12.02
CA ASP A 155 6.23 38.99 -11.97
C ASP A 155 6.81 38.84 -10.55
N SER A 156 7.23 37.64 -10.17
CA SER A 156 7.92 37.36 -8.91
C SER A 156 9.05 36.35 -9.11
N ILE A 157 10.19 36.56 -8.44
CA ILE A 157 11.37 35.73 -8.63
C ILE A 157 12.12 35.48 -7.32
N TRP A 158 12.46 34.22 -7.09
CA TRP A 158 13.32 33.81 -5.98
C TRP A 158 14.79 34.15 -6.28
N LEU A 159 15.37 34.95 -5.39
CA LEU A 159 16.78 35.30 -5.40
C LEU A 159 17.62 34.29 -4.60
N SER A 160 18.92 34.24 -4.91
CA SER A 160 19.90 33.45 -4.16
C SER A 160 19.84 33.76 -2.67
N GLY A 161 19.65 32.73 -1.84
CA GLY A 161 19.50 32.89 -0.39
C GLY A 161 18.05 32.86 0.12
N GLY A 162 17.06 32.73 -0.77
CA GLY A 162 15.66 32.54 -0.38
C GLY A 162 14.89 33.82 -0.06
N SER A 163 15.31 34.95 -0.64
CA SER A 163 14.48 36.17 -0.69
C SER A 163 13.64 36.17 -1.97
N LEU A 164 12.45 36.75 -1.92
CA LEU A 164 11.52 36.85 -3.04
C LEU A 164 11.43 38.31 -3.50
N LEU A 165 11.75 38.59 -4.76
CA LEU A 165 11.57 39.89 -5.39
C LEU A 165 10.23 39.91 -6.13
N VAL A 166 9.44 40.97 -5.94
CA VAL A 166 8.08 41.11 -6.50
C VAL A 166 7.98 42.42 -7.26
N GLY A 167 7.67 42.35 -8.56
CA GLY A 167 7.44 43.52 -9.40
C GLY A 167 5.95 43.86 -9.51
N ALA A 168 5.57 45.09 -9.14
CA ALA A 168 4.21 45.61 -9.28
C ALA A 168 4.22 47.00 -9.92
N GLY A 169 3.82 47.08 -11.19
CA GLY A 169 3.91 48.31 -11.99
C GLY A 169 5.34 48.81 -12.11
N HIS A 170 5.63 49.97 -11.53
CA HIS A 170 6.96 50.60 -11.52
C HIS A 170 7.74 50.36 -10.20
N GLN A 171 7.17 49.59 -9.27
CA GLN A 171 7.71 49.35 -7.93
C GLN A 171 8.23 47.91 -7.81
N MET A 172 9.30 47.73 -7.06
CA MET A 172 9.86 46.43 -6.71
C MET A 172 9.89 46.28 -5.20
N PHE A 173 9.29 45.21 -4.70
CA PHE A 173 9.27 44.86 -3.29
C PHE A 173 10.19 43.64 -3.06
N LEU A 174 11.18 43.78 -2.18
CA LEU A 174 12.06 42.68 -1.80
C LEU A 174 11.60 42.10 -0.45
N TYR A 175 11.02 40.91 -0.48
CA TYR A 175 10.65 40.16 0.72
C TYR A 175 11.80 39.24 1.09
N GLY A 176 12.47 39.54 2.20
CA GLY A 176 13.68 38.86 2.62
C GLY A 176 14.23 39.45 3.90
N ARG A 177 15.52 39.22 4.16
CA ARG A 177 16.19 39.75 5.35
C ARG A 177 16.38 41.27 5.24
N SER A 178 15.96 42.01 6.28
CA SER A 178 16.40 43.39 6.49
C SER A 178 17.80 43.42 7.12
N GLU A 179 18.74 44.12 6.48
CA GLU A 179 20.12 44.27 6.96
C GLU A 179 20.24 45.07 8.26
N GLN A 180 19.20 45.82 8.66
CA GLN A 180 19.19 46.67 9.86
C GLN A 180 19.30 45.89 11.18
N SER A 181 19.22 44.56 11.14
CA SER A 181 19.37 43.66 12.29
C SER A 181 20.82 43.21 12.57
N ALA A 182 21.81 43.76 11.86
CA ALA A 182 23.21 43.32 11.94
C ALA A 182 24.06 43.98 13.06
N SER A 183 23.52 44.89 13.87
CA SER A 183 24.31 45.77 14.75
C SER A 183 24.40 45.36 16.23
N THR A 184 24.21 44.09 16.59
CA THR A 184 24.41 43.62 17.97
C THR A 184 24.98 42.20 17.99
N GLU A 185 25.94 41.93 18.87
CA GLU A 185 26.69 40.66 18.97
C GLU A 185 25.83 39.49 19.51
N ALA A 186 24.89 39.01 18.69
CA ALA A 186 24.10 37.82 18.97
C ALA A 186 24.11 36.85 17.78
N VAL A 187 24.30 35.56 18.10
CA VAL A 187 24.31 34.37 17.24
C VAL A 187 23.54 34.52 15.91
N PRO A 188 24.11 34.13 14.74
CA PRO A 188 23.48 34.34 13.44
C PRO A 188 22.16 33.57 13.30
N ARG A 189 21.04 34.27 13.52
CA ARG A 189 19.68 33.78 13.30
C ARG A 189 19.35 33.76 11.80
N THR A 190 19.78 32.66 11.19
CA THR A 190 19.14 31.83 10.15
C THR A 190 17.97 32.35 9.28
N ASN A 191 17.90 31.82 8.06
CA ASN A 191 16.86 32.13 7.07
C ASN A 191 15.51 31.48 7.43
N TYR A 192 14.64 32.21 8.16
CA TYR A 192 13.38 31.72 8.73
C TYR A 192 12.53 30.81 7.81
N LEU A 193 12.26 31.19 6.56
CA LEU A 193 11.42 30.36 5.66
C LEU A 193 12.12 29.05 5.25
N LEU A 194 13.38 29.13 4.79
CA LEU A 194 14.12 27.94 4.35
C LEU A 194 14.37 26.99 5.52
N GLU A 195 14.71 27.53 6.70
CA GLU A 195 14.88 26.74 7.91
C GLU A 195 13.57 26.11 8.38
N TYR A 196 12.45 26.84 8.35
CA TYR A 196 11.13 26.29 8.65
C TYR A 196 10.79 25.09 7.75
N VAL A 197 10.94 25.24 6.43
CA VAL A 197 10.67 24.15 5.46
C VAL A 197 11.59 22.95 5.68
N LEU A 198 12.84 23.17 6.08
CA LEU A 198 13.76 22.12 6.49
C LEU A 198 13.30 21.43 7.78
N GLN A 199 12.98 22.16 8.85
CA GLN A 199 12.51 21.58 10.12
C GLN A 199 11.25 20.72 9.93
N GLN A 200 10.30 21.17 9.09
CA GLN A 200 9.07 20.43 8.80
C GLN A 200 9.30 19.13 8.00
N ASN A 201 10.36 19.05 7.18
CA ASN A 201 10.61 17.90 6.29
C ASN A 201 11.87 17.08 6.63
N ALA A 202 12.66 17.52 7.62
CA ALA A 202 13.89 16.88 8.06
C ALA A 202 13.70 15.40 8.45
N PRO A 203 14.79 14.60 8.43
CA PRO A 203 14.82 13.29 9.05
C PRO A 203 14.32 13.34 10.50
N LEU A 204 13.50 12.34 10.85
CA LEU A 204 12.89 12.26 12.18
C LEU A 204 13.84 11.64 13.21
N VAL A 205 13.68 12.06 14.46
CA VAL A 205 14.32 11.45 15.64
C VAL A 205 13.82 10.02 15.86
N ASP A 206 14.65 9.14 16.43
CA ASP A 206 14.39 7.70 16.52
C ASP A 206 13.13 7.34 17.32
N PHE A 207 12.85 8.12 18.38
CA PHE A 207 11.67 7.97 19.22
C PHE A 207 10.40 8.58 18.60
N HIS A 208 10.47 9.19 17.42
CA HIS A 208 9.30 9.79 16.78
C HIS A 208 8.24 8.71 16.47
N PRO A 209 6.94 8.95 16.76
CA PRO A 209 5.90 7.93 16.59
C PRO A 209 5.84 7.36 15.16
N GLN A 210 6.13 8.17 14.14
CA GLN A 210 6.18 7.71 12.75
C GLN A 210 7.31 6.70 12.50
N VAL A 211 8.49 6.90 13.10
CA VAL A 211 9.65 5.98 13.00
C VAL A 211 9.35 4.70 13.75
N LEU A 212 8.90 4.79 15.00
CA LEU A 212 8.53 3.63 15.83
C LEU A 212 7.46 2.77 15.14
N LEU A 213 6.41 3.38 14.58
CA LEU A 213 5.37 2.66 13.84
C LEU A 213 5.93 1.94 12.60
N GLN A 214 6.83 2.56 11.83
CA GLN A 214 7.46 1.86 10.70
C GLN A 214 8.35 0.70 11.17
N CYS A 215 9.17 0.90 12.20
CA CYS A 215 10.01 -0.18 12.76
C CYS A 215 9.15 -1.37 13.24
N LEU A 216 8.06 -1.12 13.96
CA LEU A 216 7.10 -2.15 14.39
C LEU A 216 6.48 -2.89 13.19
N LEU A 217 6.01 -2.17 12.16
CA LEU A 217 5.45 -2.78 10.94
C LEU A 217 6.49 -3.62 10.18
N TRP A 218 7.75 -3.19 10.16
CA TRP A 218 8.86 -3.94 9.54
C TRP A 218 9.44 -5.05 10.42
N GLY A 219 8.86 -5.27 11.61
CA GLY A 219 9.22 -6.38 12.51
C GLY A 219 10.44 -6.12 13.40
N ARG A 220 10.97 -4.90 13.42
CA ARG A 220 12.10 -4.45 14.25
C ARG A 220 11.67 -4.18 15.70
N VAL A 221 11.12 -5.19 16.36
CA VAL A 221 10.49 -5.04 17.69
C VAL A 221 11.52 -4.80 18.79
N GLU A 222 12.66 -5.49 18.75
CA GLU A 222 13.70 -5.31 19.79
C GLU A 222 14.34 -3.92 19.68
N LEU A 223 14.63 -3.44 18.46
CA LEU A 223 15.09 -2.07 18.21
C LEU A 223 14.14 -1.01 18.80
N VAL A 224 12.83 -1.20 18.65
CA VAL A 224 11.82 -0.29 19.24
C VAL A 224 11.86 -0.36 20.77
N LYS A 225 12.04 -1.54 21.36
CA LYS A 225 12.20 -1.70 22.81
C LYS A 225 13.47 -1.00 23.31
N ASP A 226 14.58 -1.10 22.59
CA ASP A 226 15.84 -0.43 22.92
C ASP A 226 15.72 1.09 22.86
N ILE A 227 15.06 1.64 21.84
CA ILE A 227 14.76 3.08 21.74
C ILE A 227 13.86 3.53 22.90
N ILE A 228 12.84 2.74 23.27
CA ILE A 228 11.94 3.06 24.39
C ILE A 228 12.68 2.96 25.74
N VAL A 229 13.62 2.02 25.92
CA VAL A 229 14.47 1.94 27.11
C VAL A 229 15.40 3.16 27.21
N LYS A 230 16.02 3.58 26.10
CA LYS A 230 16.82 4.82 26.07
C LYS A 230 15.99 6.04 26.47
N LEU A 231 14.76 6.15 25.95
CA LEU A 231 13.81 7.20 26.32
C LEU A 231 13.42 7.13 27.81
N ALA A 232 13.19 5.94 28.36
CA ALA A 232 12.91 5.74 29.79
C ALA A 232 14.10 6.18 30.68
N ASN A 233 15.33 5.85 30.26
CA ASN A 233 16.55 6.23 30.98
C ASN A 233 16.73 7.76 30.97
N ALA A 234 16.55 8.39 29.81
CA ALA A 234 16.66 9.85 29.67
C ALA A 234 15.58 10.59 30.47
N ALA A 235 14.33 10.09 30.48
CA ALA A 235 13.26 10.60 31.32
C ALA A 235 13.57 10.46 32.82
N ALA A 236 14.13 9.32 33.25
CA ALA A 236 14.52 9.09 34.64
C ALA A 236 15.72 9.96 35.08
N VAL A 237 16.59 10.37 34.16
CA VAL A 237 17.66 11.37 34.43
C VAL A 237 17.06 12.77 34.55
N ALA A 238 16.16 13.17 33.65
CA ALA A 238 15.49 14.48 33.70
C ALA A 238 14.68 14.65 34.99
N GLU A 239 13.92 13.62 35.40
CA GLU A 239 13.13 13.62 36.65
C GLU A 239 14.00 13.76 37.91
N ARG A 240 15.29 13.38 37.87
CA ARG A 240 16.24 13.57 38.99
C ARG A 240 16.87 14.96 39.03
N GLN A 241 16.87 15.70 37.92
CA GLN A 241 17.54 16.99 37.80
C GLN A 241 16.59 18.20 38.00
N ASP A 242 15.29 17.94 38.23
CA ASP A 242 14.22 18.91 38.52
C ASP A 242 14.25 20.15 37.60
N SER A 243 14.59 19.93 36.33
CA SER A 243 14.78 20.99 35.35
C SER A 243 14.22 20.55 34.00
N PRO A 244 13.45 21.41 33.29
CA PRO A 244 12.88 21.10 31.98
C PRO A 244 13.92 21.18 30.86
N VAL A 245 15.14 20.70 31.11
CA VAL A 245 16.17 20.59 30.08
C VAL A 245 15.68 19.59 29.04
N ALA A 246 15.69 20.01 27.77
CA ALA A 246 15.30 19.18 26.64
C ALA A 246 15.98 17.80 26.75
N ILE A 247 15.16 16.74 26.71
CA ILE A 247 15.60 15.35 26.88
C ILE A 247 16.47 14.98 25.68
N LYS A 248 17.79 15.14 25.83
CA LYS A 248 18.76 14.75 24.82
C LYS A 248 18.93 13.24 24.86
N ILE A 249 18.53 12.59 23.78
CA ILE A 249 18.70 11.15 23.57
C ILE A 249 19.79 10.99 22.53
N ASP A 250 20.84 10.23 22.86
CA ASP A 250 21.87 9.90 21.89
C ASP A 250 21.27 9.05 20.76
N PRO A 251 21.42 9.48 19.49
CA PRO A 251 20.87 8.76 18.35
C PRO A 251 21.26 7.28 18.35
N GLN A 252 20.34 6.45 17.89
CA GLN A 252 20.59 5.03 17.71
C GLN A 252 21.63 4.83 16.60
N VAL A 253 22.49 3.81 16.76
CA VAL A 253 23.51 3.51 15.75
C VAL A 253 22.81 3.04 14.47
N VAL A 254 23.16 3.65 13.33
CA VAL A 254 22.44 3.44 12.06
C VAL A 254 22.48 1.96 11.64
N GLU A 255 23.56 1.26 12.00
CA GLU A 255 23.74 -0.18 11.82
C GLU A 255 22.65 -1.05 12.47
N ASP A 256 22.02 -0.60 13.55
CA ASP A 256 21.01 -1.39 14.27
C ASP A 256 19.71 -1.50 13.45
N PHE A 257 19.37 -0.49 12.64
CA PHE A 257 18.18 -0.49 11.79
C PHE A 257 18.25 -1.49 10.63
N TRP A 258 19.45 -1.73 10.07
CA TRP A 258 19.66 -2.70 8.99
C TRP A 258 20.30 -4.01 9.43
N SER A 259 20.65 -4.15 10.70
CA SER A 259 20.95 -5.45 11.27
C SER A 259 19.67 -6.30 11.18
N SER A 260 19.74 -7.36 10.37
CA SER A 260 18.60 -8.26 10.25
C SER A 260 18.36 -8.95 11.58
N ASP A 261 17.22 -8.66 12.19
CA ASP A 261 16.52 -9.53 13.15
C ASP A 261 16.15 -10.86 12.45
N HIS A 262 17.16 -11.62 12.05
CA HIS A 262 17.04 -13.05 12.18
C HIS A 262 16.87 -13.35 13.67
N ILE A 263 16.04 -14.33 13.97
CA ILE A 263 16.18 -15.10 15.21
C ILE A 263 17.52 -15.86 15.07
N THR A 264 18.63 -15.15 15.27
CA THR A 264 19.80 -15.78 15.84
C THR A 264 19.34 -16.20 17.23
N VAL A 265 18.94 -17.47 17.34
CA VAL A 265 19.26 -18.27 18.50
C VAL A 265 20.67 -17.83 18.89
N LYS A 266 20.80 -17.11 20.01
CA LYS A 266 22.11 -16.71 20.54
C LYS A 266 22.89 -18.01 20.63
N ASP A 267 23.95 -18.11 19.83
CA ASP A 267 24.74 -19.33 19.69
C ASP A 267 24.99 -19.86 21.12
N PRO A 268 24.63 -21.11 21.48
CA PRO A 268 24.64 -21.51 22.87
C PRO A 268 26.03 -21.37 23.51
N SER A 269 27.10 -21.37 22.70
CA SER A 269 28.47 -20.99 23.10
C SER A 269 28.61 -19.57 23.68
N THR A 270 27.79 -18.60 23.26
CA THR A 270 27.74 -17.23 23.79
C THR A 270 26.95 -17.11 25.10
N GLN A 271 25.89 -17.91 25.27
CA GLN A 271 25.26 -18.06 26.59
C GLN A 271 26.19 -18.77 27.56
N ILE A 272 26.82 -19.87 27.13
CA ILE A 272 27.78 -20.63 27.92
C ILE A 272 28.99 -19.77 28.34
N LYS A 273 29.52 -18.90 27.47
CA LYS A 273 30.57 -17.94 27.87
C LYS A 273 30.10 -16.96 28.95
N LYS A 274 28.88 -16.42 28.87
CA LYS A 274 28.32 -15.60 29.95
C LYS A 274 28.06 -16.41 31.23
N GLN A 275 27.67 -17.67 31.11
CA GLN A 275 27.38 -18.55 32.25
C GLN A 275 28.65 -19.00 32.98
N TYR A 276 29.78 -19.18 32.29
CA TYR A 276 31.08 -19.44 32.91
C TYR A 276 31.75 -18.18 33.48
N GLN A 277 31.45 -16.97 32.98
CA GLN A 277 31.88 -15.72 33.63
C GLN A 277 31.11 -15.46 34.94
N LEU A 278 29.80 -15.75 34.96
CA LEU A 278 28.94 -15.61 36.17
C LEU A 278 29.30 -16.56 37.33
N LEU A 279 30.24 -17.50 37.15
CA LEU A 279 30.69 -18.41 38.20
C LEU A 279 31.99 -17.97 38.89
N PHE A 280 32.65 -16.91 38.41
CA PHE A 280 33.96 -16.46 38.93
C PHE A 280 34.08 -14.95 39.21
N ASP A 281 33.13 -14.11 38.77
CA ASP A 281 33.08 -12.69 39.18
C ASP A 281 32.19 -12.51 40.42
N HIS A 282 32.77 -12.80 41.58
CA HIS A 282 32.32 -12.25 42.86
C HIS A 282 33.21 -11.04 43.18
N GLU A 283 32.82 -9.85 42.71
CA GLU A 283 33.04 -8.52 43.32
C GLU A 283 32.65 -7.39 42.35
N ASP A 284 31.71 -6.55 42.78
CA ASP A 284 31.42 -5.17 42.34
C ASP A 284 31.60 -4.78 40.86
N SER A 285 30.62 -5.15 40.02
CA SER A 285 30.24 -4.33 38.86
C SER A 285 28.72 -4.21 38.71
N SER A 286 28.20 -3.03 39.05
CA SER A 286 26.78 -2.67 38.92
C SER A 286 26.43 -2.33 37.45
N ASP A 287 26.25 -3.35 36.62
CA ASP A 287 25.61 -3.18 35.30
C ASP A 287 24.09 -3.10 35.47
N ASP A 288 23.62 -2.01 36.11
CA ASP A 288 22.21 -1.66 36.35
C ASP A 288 21.49 -1.25 35.05
N GLY A 289 21.59 -2.09 34.02
CA GLY A 289 20.91 -1.92 32.75
C GLY A 289 19.39 -1.99 32.91
N ILE A 290 18.72 -0.84 32.90
CA ILE A 290 17.26 -0.75 32.88
C ILE A 290 16.73 -1.57 31.71
N SER A 291 15.91 -2.58 32.01
CA SER A 291 15.35 -3.50 31.02
C SER A 291 13.90 -3.15 30.66
N PHE A 292 13.49 -3.49 29.43
CA PHE A 292 12.13 -3.28 28.96
C PHE A 292 11.14 -4.10 29.80
N THR A 293 10.53 -3.44 30.79
CA THR A 293 9.68 -4.07 31.80
C THR A 293 8.48 -3.17 32.12
N ARG A 294 7.34 -3.80 32.42
CA ARG A 294 6.08 -3.10 32.69
C ARG A 294 6.18 -1.93 33.68
N PRO A 295 6.90 -2.02 34.83
CA PRO A 295 7.01 -0.89 35.75
C PRO A 295 7.76 0.31 35.16
N VAL A 296 8.84 0.06 34.42
CA VAL A 296 9.65 1.11 33.75
C VAL A 296 8.81 1.83 32.70
N ILE A 297 8.08 1.07 31.88
CA ILE A 297 7.24 1.64 30.82
C ILE A 297 6.05 2.42 31.39
N THR A 298 5.39 1.93 32.45
CA THR A 298 4.31 2.68 33.12
C THR A 298 4.82 4.02 33.68
N ARG A 299 5.99 4.04 34.34
CA ARG A 299 6.60 5.28 34.82
C ARG A 299 6.93 6.24 33.67
N LEU A 300 7.46 5.75 32.55
CA LEU A 300 7.71 6.56 31.36
C LEU A 300 6.41 7.16 30.81
N LEU A 301 5.32 6.39 30.74
CA LEU A 301 4.02 6.88 30.29
C LEU A 301 3.46 7.98 31.21
N GLU A 302 3.56 7.81 32.53
CA GLU A 302 3.19 8.84 33.50
C GLU A 302 4.04 10.11 33.36
N PHE A 303 5.35 9.96 33.10
CA PHE A 303 6.25 11.08 32.84
C PHE A 303 5.86 11.84 31.57
N LEU A 304 5.65 11.14 30.44
CA LEU A 304 5.29 11.76 29.15
C LEU A 304 3.93 12.46 29.16
N VAL A 305 3.01 12.04 30.04
CA VAL A 305 1.73 12.73 30.25
C VAL A 305 1.90 14.05 31.02
N LYS A 306 2.87 14.14 31.93
CA LYS A 306 3.19 15.37 32.68
C LYS A 306 4.09 16.33 31.87
N ASN A 307 5.06 15.76 31.16
CA ASN A 307 6.12 16.46 30.44
C ASN A 307 6.09 16.03 28.96
N PRO A 308 5.26 16.66 28.11
CA PRO A 308 5.27 16.39 26.67
C PRO A 308 6.59 16.82 26.04
N MET A 309 7.07 16.07 25.06
CA MET A 309 8.32 16.36 24.35
C MET A 309 8.16 17.65 23.52
N PRO A 310 9.07 18.64 23.67
CA PRO A 310 8.97 19.93 22.96
C PRO A 310 9.27 19.81 21.46
N GLU A 311 9.97 18.76 21.04
CA GLU A 311 10.28 18.47 19.63
C GLU A 311 9.11 17.86 18.85
N LEU A 312 8.06 17.42 19.55
CA LEU A 312 6.90 16.75 18.98
C LEU A 312 5.66 17.64 19.10
N THR A 313 4.78 17.61 18.08
CA THR A 313 3.46 18.23 18.22
C THR A 313 2.65 17.59 19.33
N GLN A 314 1.58 18.25 19.78
CA GLN A 314 0.65 17.66 20.78
C GLN A 314 0.09 16.31 20.31
N LEU A 315 -0.21 16.18 19.01
CA LEU A 315 -0.72 14.95 18.44
C LEU A 315 0.35 13.86 18.31
N GLU A 316 1.59 14.20 17.98
CA GLU A 316 2.71 13.24 17.95
C GLU A 316 3.07 12.74 19.36
N ASN A 317 3.06 13.61 20.38
CA ASN A 317 3.17 13.21 21.78
C ASN A 317 2.07 12.19 22.17
N VAL A 318 0.83 12.45 21.78
CA VAL A 318 -0.31 11.53 21.95
C VAL A 318 -0.04 10.17 21.27
N HIS A 319 0.47 10.17 20.04
CA HIS A 319 0.78 8.95 19.31
C HIS A 319 1.99 8.19 19.88
N LEU A 320 2.99 8.89 20.42
CA LEU A 320 4.14 8.30 21.09
C LEU A 320 3.70 7.47 22.31
N SER A 321 2.88 8.05 23.20
CA SER A 321 2.35 7.31 24.35
C SER A 321 1.53 6.08 23.91
N ILE A 322 0.74 6.21 22.84
CA ILE A 322 -0.04 5.08 22.27
C ILE A 322 0.88 3.97 21.77
N LEU A 323 1.95 4.29 21.05
CA LEU A 323 2.88 3.28 20.50
C LEU A 323 3.73 2.61 21.58
N ILE A 324 4.14 3.34 22.62
CA ILE A 324 4.84 2.78 23.79
C ILE A 324 3.93 1.77 24.50
N GLN A 325 2.69 2.15 24.81
CA GLN A 325 1.70 1.25 25.43
C GLN A 325 1.40 0.04 24.54
N THR A 326 1.22 0.25 23.24
CA THR A 326 0.96 -0.83 22.26
C THR A 326 2.14 -1.79 22.17
N THR A 327 3.38 -1.30 22.22
CA THR A 327 4.60 -2.13 22.22
C THR A 327 4.70 -2.99 23.47
N LEU A 328 4.34 -2.45 24.64
CA LEU A 328 4.31 -3.19 25.91
C LEU A 328 3.29 -4.34 25.88
N GLU A 329 2.03 -4.05 25.50
CA GLU A 329 0.97 -5.07 25.36
C GLU A 329 1.36 -6.16 24.36
N ILE A 330 2.13 -5.79 23.33
CA ILE A 330 2.64 -6.70 22.32
C ILE A 330 3.77 -7.58 22.85
N ASP A 331 4.74 -7.04 23.59
CA ASP A 331 5.87 -7.84 24.10
C ASP A 331 5.36 -8.95 25.04
N GLU A 332 4.32 -8.67 25.84
CA GLU A 332 3.60 -9.65 26.66
C GLU A 332 2.96 -10.80 25.83
N GLN A 333 2.52 -10.52 24.59
CA GLN A 333 1.83 -11.49 23.72
C GLN A 333 2.72 -12.07 22.60
N ARG A 334 3.93 -11.53 22.40
CA ARG A 334 4.76 -11.74 21.21
C ARG A 334 5.12 -13.19 20.92
N ARG A 335 5.29 -14.03 21.94
CA ARG A 335 5.66 -15.45 21.77
C ARG A 335 4.56 -16.31 21.15
N ALA A 336 3.32 -15.86 21.17
CA ALA A 336 2.16 -16.58 20.63
C ALA A 336 1.71 -16.05 19.26
N LEU A 337 2.35 -15.01 18.72
CA LEU A 337 1.92 -14.30 17.52
C LEU A 337 2.94 -14.42 16.39
N ASP A 338 2.44 -14.67 15.18
CA ASP A 338 3.24 -14.52 13.96
C ASP A 338 3.42 -13.03 13.60
N ALA A 339 4.38 -12.74 12.72
CA ALA A 339 4.72 -11.36 12.37
C ALA A 339 3.58 -10.60 11.67
N ASN A 340 2.68 -11.28 10.95
CA ASN A 340 1.53 -10.64 10.30
C ASN A 340 0.38 -10.41 11.29
N GLY A 341 0.15 -11.36 12.21
CA GLY A 341 -0.75 -11.15 13.34
C GLY A 341 -0.33 -9.97 14.22
N LEU A 342 0.98 -9.81 14.46
CA LEU A 342 1.55 -8.65 15.14
C LEU A 342 1.16 -7.33 14.47
N ARG A 343 1.35 -7.21 13.14
CA ARG A 343 1.05 -6.00 12.35
C ARG A 343 -0.42 -5.60 12.43
N TYR A 344 -1.31 -6.59 12.36
CA TYR A 344 -2.74 -6.33 12.53
C TYR A 344 -3.04 -5.85 13.95
N LEU A 345 -2.51 -6.50 14.99
CA LEU A 345 -2.77 -6.11 16.38
C LEU A 345 -2.22 -4.72 16.71
N ILE A 346 -1.03 -4.35 16.24
CA ILE A 346 -0.50 -2.96 16.31
C ILE A 346 -1.53 -1.99 15.74
N SER A 347 -2.00 -2.27 14.52
CA SER A 347 -2.88 -1.39 13.76
C SER A 347 -4.29 -1.31 14.36
N MET A 348 -4.80 -2.42 14.91
CA MET A 348 -6.07 -2.51 15.62
C MET A 348 -6.05 -1.75 16.95
N ARG A 349 -4.99 -1.91 17.75
CA ARG A 349 -4.80 -1.16 19.01
C ARG A 349 -4.69 0.33 18.73
N LEU A 350 -3.87 0.72 17.75
CA LEU A 350 -3.73 2.11 17.31
C LEU A 350 -5.07 2.68 16.83
N PHE A 351 -5.85 1.92 16.05
CA PHE A 351 -7.20 2.30 15.59
C PHE A 351 -8.15 2.61 16.76
N TYR A 352 -8.29 1.69 17.72
CA TYR A 352 -9.17 1.91 18.87
C TYR A 352 -8.68 3.03 19.80
N LEU A 353 -7.36 3.16 20.00
CA LEU A 353 -6.79 4.19 20.87
C LEU A 353 -6.91 5.60 20.25
N ILE A 354 -6.73 5.75 18.94
CA ILE A 354 -7.01 6.99 18.21
C ILE A 354 -8.50 7.33 18.31
N ASN A 355 -9.40 6.39 17.98
CA ASN A 355 -10.84 6.64 18.02
C ASN A 355 -11.36 6.96 19.44
N LYS A 356 -10.82 6.31 20.47
CA LYS A 356 -11.15 6.61 21.87
C LYS A 356 -10.69 8.01 22.29
N ARG A 357 -9.51 8.45 21.85
CA ARG A 357 -9.04 9.82 22.13
C ARG A 357 -9.84 10.86 21.34
N ALA A 358 -10.15 10.60 20.07
CA ALA A 358 -11.03 11.45 19.26
C ALA A 358 -12.39 11.68 19.94
N ALA A 359 -13.02 10.61 20.46
CA ALA A 359 -14.29 10.68 21.19
C ALA A 359 -14.19 11.33 22.59
N SER A 360 -12.98 11.51 23.13
CA SER A 360 -12.76 12.16 24.43
C SER A 360 -12.52 13.67 24.35
N VAL A 361 -12.30 14.21 23.15
CA VAL A 361 -12.22 15.66 22.92
C VAL A 361 -13.66 16.20 22.79
N PRO A 362 -14.10 17.17 23.60
CA PRO A 362 -15.46 17.69 23.51
C PRO A 362 -15.69 18.41 22.18
N GLU A 363 -16.83 18.14 21.54
CA GLU A 363 -17.22 18.69 20.23
C GLU A 363 -17.21 20.23 20.19
N THR A 364 -17.42 20.89 21.33
CA THR A 364 -17.34 22.35 21.45
C THR A 364 -15.94 22.91 21.17
N ALA A 365 -14.88 22.13 21.41
CA ALA A 365 -13.50 22.51 21.11
C ALA A 365 -13.08 22.19 19.66
N THR A 366 -13.77 21.27 18.98
CA THR A 366 -13.48 20.96 17.57
C THR A 366 -14.05 22.02 16.62
N LEU A 367 -15.15 22.67 17.03
CA LEU A 367 -15.80 23.75 16.29
C LEU A 367 -15.08 25.11 16.38
N SER A 368 -14.46 25.44 17.53
CA SER A 368 -13.84 26.76 17.75
C SER A 368 -12.47 26.95 17.11
N ALA A 369 -11.79 25.85 16.73
CA ALA A 369 -10.39 25.88 16.29
C ALA A 369 -10.17 25.46 14.82
N GLY A 370 -11.21 25.06 14.07
CA GLY A 370 -11.07 24.64 12.67
C GLY A 370 -10.40 23.28 12.48
N ILE A 371 -10.20 22.55 13.58
CA ILE A 371 -9.52 21.24 13.65
C ILE A 371 -10.46 20.10 13.15
N SER A 372 -11.56 20.44 12.48
CA SER A 372 -12.69 19.55 12.12
C SER A 372 -12.31 18.30 11.29
N ASN A 373 -11.10 18.22 10.73
CA ASN A 373 -10.60 17.05 10.00
C ASN A 373 -9.36 16.37 10.61
N LYS A 374 -8.67 16.96 11.59
CA LYS A 374 -7.37 16.42 12.07
C LYS A 374 -7.50 15.28 13.09
N LEU A 375 -8.60 15.25 13.84
CA LEU A 375 -8.86 14.27 14.90
C LEU A 375 -10.03 13.32 14.60
N SER A 376 -10.63 13.41 13.41
CA SER A 376 -11.81 12.63 13.04
C SER A 376 -11.50 11.13 13.03
N GLY A 377 -12.17 10.39 13.93
CA GLY A 377 -11.98 8.95 14.10
C GLY A 377 -12.20 8.16 12.81
N ARG A 378 -11.41 7.10 12.61
CA ARG A 378 -11.51 6.26 11.41
C ARG A 378 -12.69 5.30 11.56
N GLY A 379 -13.57 5.23 10.56
CA GLY A 379 -14.68 4.27 10.55
C GLY A 379 -14.29 2.81 10.25
N ARG A 380 -13.05 2.56 9.82
CA ARG A 380 -12.49 1.23 9.54
C ARG A 380 -10.96 1.26 9.62
N ILE A 381 -10.35 0.13 9.97
CA ILE A 381 -8.91 -0.12 9.80
C ILE A 381 -8.53 -0.12 8.30
N ARG A 382 -7.25 0.05 7.92
CA ARG A 382 -6.88 0.10 6.49
C ARG A 382 -6.94 -1.31 5.89
N PHE A 383 -7.19 -1.41 4.58
CA PHE A 383 -7.19 -2.71 3.89
C PHE A 383 -5.84 -3.43 3.99
N ARG A 384 -4.73 -2.68 4.04
CA ARG A 384 -3.40 -3.20 4.43
C ARG A 384 -3.46 -4.08 5.67
N ASP A 385 -4.07 -3.56 6.73
CA ASP A 385 -4.06 -4.20 8.03
C ASP A 385 -4.91 -5.48 8.00
N ILE A 386 -6.08 -5.42 7.34
CA ILE A 386 -6.94 -6.58 7.06
C ILE A 386 -6.17 -7.67 6.29
N VAL A 387 -5.35 -7.29 5.31
CA VAL A 387 -4.53 -8.23 4.53
C VAL A 387 -3.43 -8.87 5.38
N TRP A 388 -2.88 -8.19 6.38
CA TRP A 388 -1.99 -8.82 7.35
C TRP A 388 -2.71 -9.90 8.19
N ALA A 389 -3.91 -9.64 8.68
CA ALA A 389 -4.70 -10.67 9.35
C ALA A 389 -5.07 -11.84 8.42
N TYR A 390 -5.29 -11.58 7.12
CA TYR A 390 -5.52 -12.63 6.15
C TYR A 390 -4.27 -13.51 5.96
N HIS A 391 -3.07 -12.94 5.84
CA HIS A 391 -1.81 -13.70 5.74
C HIS A 391 -1.18 -14.08 7.09
N SER A 392 -1.97 -14.12 8.17
CA SER A 392 -1.54 -14.54 9.50
C SER A 392 -1.92 -16.00 9.78
N GLU A 393 -1.02 -16.72 10.43
CA GLU A 393 -1.26 -18.10 10.90
C GLU A 393 -2.01 -18.12 12.25
N THR A 394 -1.98 -17.02 13.01
CA THR A 394 -2.52 -16.93 14.39
C THR A 394 -3.92 -16.30 14.48
N GLN A 395 -4.79 -16.61 13.49
CA GLN A 395 -6.10 -15.98 13.31
C GLN A 395 -7.04 -16.07 14.53
N GLU A 396 -6.97 -17.15 15.32
CA GLU A 396 -7.80 -17.32 16.53
C GLU A 396 -7.42 -16.33 17.64
N ILE A 397 -6.12 -16.11 17.84
CA ILE A 397 -5.60 -15.16 18.84
C ILE A 397 -5.98 -13.72 18.44
N ILE A 398 -5.90 -13.42 17.14
CA ILE A 398 -6.34 -12.15 16.57
C ILE A 398 -7.85 -11.94 16.77
N LEU A 399 -8.66 -13.00 16.57
CA LEU A 399 -10.12 -12.94 16.76
C LEU A 399 -10.50 -12.71 18.23
N ALA A 400 -9.81 -13.39 19.14
CA ALA A 400 -9.97 -13.19 20.59
C ALA A 400 -9.60 -11.77 21.01
N ALA A 401 -8.46 -11.25 20.54
CA ALA A 401 -8.02 -9.87 20.82
C ALA A 401 -8.97 -8.82 20.20
N SER A 402 -9.49 -9.06 19.00
CA SER A 402 -10.50 -8.23 18.34
C SER A 402 -11.81 -8.18 19.13
N SER A 403 -12.28 -9.34 19.59
CA SER A 403 -13.48 -9.46 20.42
C SER A 403 -13.31 -8.75 21.77
N ALA A 404 -12.15 -8.92 22.41
CA ALA A 404 -11.82 -8.26 23.68
C ALA A 404 -11.73 -6.73 23.54
N ALA A 405 -11.21 -6.22 22.42
CA ALA A 405 -11.21 -4.78 22.13
C ALA A 405 -12.63 -4.19 22.01
N CYS A 406 -13.60 -5.00 21.53
CA CYS A 406 -15.02 -4.67 21.49
C CYS A 406 -15.77 -4.97 22.81
N GLY A 407 -15.07 -5.17 23.94
CA GLY A 407 -15.69 -5.54 25.21
C GLY A 407 -16.47 -6.86 25.17
N ASN A 408 -16.07 -7.78 24.28
CA ASN A 408 -16.76 -9.04 23.92
C ASN A 408 -18.18 -8.87 23.33
N LYS A 409 -18.59 -7.65 22.98
CA LYS A 409 -19.91 -7.32 22.40
C LYS A 409 -19.82 -6.84 20.94
N MET A 410 -18.88 -7.40 20.16
CA MET A 410 -18.65 -7.03 18.75
C MET A 410 -19.95 -7.09 17.92
N THR A 411 -20.36 -5.94 17.36
CA THR A 411 -21.52 -5.78 16.47
C THR A 411 -21.13 -5.96 15.00
N TRP A 412 -22.10 -5.86 14.05
CA TRP A 412 -21.75 -5.91 12.62
C TRP A 412 -20.82 -4.74 12.23
N ASN A 413 -21.08 -3.54 12.75
CA ASN A 413 -20.28 -2.36 12.45
C ASN A 413 -18.83 -2.52 12.93
N ASP A 414 -18.62 -3.11 14.12
CA ASP A 414 -17.27 -3.40 14.63
C ASP A 414 -16.57 -4.47 13.79
N ALA A 415 -17.26 -5.58 13.47
CA ALA A 415 -16.70 -6.65 12.64
C ALA A 415 -16.34 -6.15 11.23
N ARG A 416 -17.10 -5.21 10.68
CA ARG A 416 -16.85 -4.50 9.42
C ARG A 416 -15.73 -3.47 9.53
N ALA A 417 -15.60 -2.79 10.67
CA ALA A 417 -14.52 -1.85 10.97
C ALA A 417 -13.16 -2.56 11.09
N LEU A 418 -13.16 -3.81 11.57
CA LEU A 418 -12.00 -4.69 11.71
C LEU A 418 -11.77 -5.63 10.51
N GLY A 419 -12.74 -5.76 9.61
CA GLY A 419 -12.65 -6.64 8.44
C GLY A 419 -12.67 -8.14 8.74
N VAL A 420 -13.25 -8.55 9.87
CA VAL A 420 -13.18 -9.93 10.41
C VAL A 420 -13.57 -10.99 9.36
N PHE A 421 -14.66 -10.74 8.63
CA PHE A 421 -15.16 -11.67 7.60
C PHE A 421 -14.38 -11.65 6.28
N LEU A 422 -13.41 -10.73 6.13
CA LEU A 422 -12.49 -10.72 4.98
C LEU A 422 -11.21 -11.53 5.26
N TRP A 423 -10.75 -11.59 6.52
CA TRP A 423 -9.50 -12.28 6.87
C TRP A 423 -9.66 -13.72 7.40
N LEU A 424 -10.74 -14.02 8.12
CA LEU A 424 -10.93 -15.34 8.76
C LEU A 424 -11.12 -16.47 7.73
N HIS A 425 -10.36 -17.55 7.81
CA HIS A 425 -10.45 -18.69 6.87
C HIS A 425 -11.42 -19.80 7.31
N GLY A 426 -11.50 -20.12 8.61
CA GLY A 426 -12.24 -21.27 9.09
C GLY A 426 -13.75 -21.13 8.89
N HIS A 427 -14.39 -22.02 8.14
CA HIS A 427 -15.85 -21.99 7.90
C HIS A 427 -16.67 -22.10 9.18
N GLU A 428 -16.28 -22.99 10.09
CA GLU A 428 -16.93 -23.15 11.38
C GLU A 428 -16.73 -21.91 12.27
N GLN A 429 -15.53 -21.33 12.25
CA GLN A 429 -15.21 -20.09 12.95
C GLN A 429 -16.00 -18.90 12.37
N LEU A 430 -16.15 -18.80 11.04
CA LEU A 430 -16.98 -17.79 10.35
C LEU A 430 -18.45 -17.90 10.78
N LYS A 431 -19.01 -19.12 10.83
CA LYS A 431 -20.38 -19.37 11.31
C LYS A 431 -20.55 -19.00 12.79
N ALA A 432 -19.63 -19.45 13.64
CA ALA A 432 -19.65 -19.15 15.07
C ALA A 432 -19.53 -17.64 15.33
N GLN A 433 -18.65 -16.96 14.61
CA GLN A 433 -18.45 -15.52 14.74
C GLN A 433 -19.64 -14.71 14.21
N MET A 434 -20.25 -15.13 13.09
CA MET A 434 -21.49 -14.52 12.60
C MET A 434 -22.64 -14.71 13.58
N GLU A 435 -22.71 -15.84 14.28
CA GLU A 435 -23.71 -16.07 15.34
C GLU A 435 -23.49 -15.18 16.57
N ILE A 436 -22.23 -15.00 16.98
CA ILE A 436 -21.86 -14.07 18.07
C ILE A 436 -22.25 -12.64 17.68
N VAL A 437 -21.91 -12.20 16.46
CA VAL A 437 -22.25 -10.87 15.95
C VAL A 437 -23.77 -10.69 15.85
N ALA A 438 -24.52 -11.68 15.36
CA ALA A 438 -25.99 -11.63 15.30
C ALA A 438 -26.64 -11.53 16.68
N ARG A 439 -26.10 -12.26 17.67
CA ARG A 439 -26.54 -12.20 19.07
C ARG A 439 -26.27 -10.84 19.69
N ASN A 440 -25.08 -10.30 19.45
CA ASN A 440 -24.68 -8.99 19.94
C ASN A 440 -25.53 -7.88 19.30
N GLN A 441 -25.82 -7.97 17.99
CA GLN A 441 -26.68 -7.02 17.29
C GLN A 441 -28.11 -6.98 17.88
N TYR A 442 -28.68 -8.13 18.25
CA TYR A 442 -29.98 -8.21 18.93
C TYR A 442 -29.96 -7.67 20.37
N MET A 443 -28.81 -7.69 21.04
CA MET A 443 -28.62 -7.22 22.41
C MET A 443 -28.01 -5.80 22.50
N ALA A 444 -27.76 -5.14 21.36
CA ALA A 444 -27.16 -3.81 21.29
C ALA A 444 -28.19 -2.68 21.41
N ASP A 445 -29.44 -2.93 21.01
CA ASP A 445 -30.57 -2.01 21.18
C ASP A 445 -31.44 -2.47 22.35
N ASP A 446 -31.82 -1.52 23.23
CA ASP A 446 -32.74 -1.76 24.34
C ASP A 446 -34.13 -2.23 23.87
N SER A 447 -34.52 -1.87 22.64
CA SER A 447 -35.76 -2.39 22.04
C SER A 447 -35.72 -3.92 21.85
N ARG A 448 -34.53 -4.49 21.60
CA ARG A 448 -34.30 -5.87 21.16
C ARG A 448 -35.16 -6.26 19.95
N ASP A 449 -35.12 -5.46 18.90
CA ASP A 449 -35.83 -5.76 17.65
C ASP A 449 -35.25 -7.00 16.92
N PRO A 450 -36.05 -8.07 16.69
CA PRO A 450 -35.62 -9.21 15.88
C PRO A 450 -35.32 -8.88 14.41
N THR A 451 -35.75 -7.72 13.87
CA THR A 451 -35.47 -7.38 12.45
C THR A 451 -33.96 -7.21 12.21
N ALA A 452 -33.24 -6.52 13.11
CA ALA A 452 -31.83 -6.19 12.98
C ALA A 452 -30.90 -7.41 12.94
N CYS A 453 -31.25 -8.50 13.63
CA CYS A 453 -30.46 -9.75 13.63
C CYS A 453 -30.94 -10.78 12.59
N SER A 454 -32.11 -10.56 11.96
CA SER A 454 -32.73 -11.54 11.05
C SER A 454 -31.84 -11.87 9.84
N LEU A 455 -31.13 -10.90 9.26
CA LEU A 455 -30.25 -11.11 8.10
C LEU A 455 -29.15 -12.14 8.38
N LEU A 456 -28.41 -11.95 9.48
CA LEU A 456 -27.30 -12.83 9.87
C LEU A 456 -27.80 -14.21 10.33
N TYR A 457 -28.91 -14.28 11.08
CA TYR A 457 -29.47 -15.56 11.48
C TYR A 457 -30.08 -16.37 10.32
N PHE A 458 -30.66 -15.72 9.31
CA PHE A 458 -31.12 -16.41 8.10
C PHE A 458 -29.95 -16.84 7.21
N ALA A 459 -28.84 -16.10 7.15
CA ALA A 459 -27.60 -16.57 6.51
C ALA A 459 -27.07 -17.86 7.16
N LEU A 460 -27.16 -17.97 8.49
CA LEU A 460 -26.87 -19.18 9.26
C LEU A 460 -27.97 -20.26 9.19
N ARG A 461 -29.04 -20.06 8.42
CA ARG A 461 -30.25 -20.91 8.33
C ARG A 461 -30.96 -21.17 9.67
N LYS A 462 -30.75 -20.35 10.71
CA LYS A 462 -31.35 -20.52 12.05
C LYS A 462 -32.77 -19.95 12.16
N ILE A 463 -33.65 -20.33 11.21
CA ILE A 463 -35.04 -19.82 11.12
C ILE A 463 -35.82 -20.04 12.42
N LYS A 464 -35.66 -21.22 13.06
CA LYS A 464 -36.32 -21.55 14.34
C LYS A 464 -35.90 -20.63 15.49
N LEU A 465 -34.65 -20.14 15.49
CA LEU A 465 -34.15 -19.20 16.50
C LEU A 465 -34.84 -17.85 16.33
N VAL A 466 -34.91 -17.35 15.09
CA VAL A 466 -35.61 -16.09 14.77
C VAL A 466 -37.10 -16.20 15.11
N HIS A 467 -37.76 -17.33 14.85
CA HIS A 467 -39.14 -17.59 15.32
C HIS A 467 -39.27 -17.45 16.84
N GLY A 468 -38.27 -17.93 17.60
CA GLY A 468 -38.17 -17.77 19.05
C GLY A 468 -38.02 -16.30 19.49
N LEU A 469 -37.15 -15.53 18.84
CA LEU A 469 -36.98 -14.09 19.12
C LEU A 469 -38.28 -13.31 18.84
N TRP A 470 -38.97 -13.62 17.74
CA TRP A 470 -40.28 -13.04 17.43
C TRP A 470 -41.36 -13.38 18.48
N LYS A 471 -41.25 -14.46 19.27
CA LYS A 471 -42.17 -14.69 20.40
C LYS A 471 -41.91 -13.74 21.56
N GLN A 472 -40.66 -13.29 21.74
CA GLN A 472 -40.25 -12.39 22.83
C GLN A 472 -40.61 -10.92 22.52
N ALA A 473 -40.57 -10.52 21.25
CA ALA A 473 -40.93 -9.18 20.78
C ALA A 473 -42.45 -8.91 20.74
N ALA A 474 -43.14 -9.08 21.87
CA ALA A 474 -44.59 -8.90 22.01
C ALA A 474 -45.08 -7.45 21.75
N TRP A 475 -44.16 -6.48 21.82
CA TRP A 475 -44.41 -5.06 21.56
C TRP A 475 -44.35 -4.70 20.07
N HIS A 476 -43.75 -5.53 19.21
CA HIS A 476 -43.51 -5.17 17.81
C HIS A 476 -44.77 -5.36 16.94
N PRO A 477 -45.20 -4.37 16.13
CA PRO A 477 -46.47 -4.42 15.41
C PRO A 477 -46.57 -5.57 14.40
N GLU A 478 -45.45 -5.97 13.78
CA GLU A 478 -45.42 -7.04 12.77
C GLU A 478 -45.34 -8.46 13.38
N GLN A 479 -45.30 -8.59 14.71
CA GLN A 479 -45.05 -9.86 15.42
C GLN A 479 -46.02 -10.98 15.03
N LYS A 480 -47.33 -10.72 15.06
CA LYS A 480 -48.36 -11.74 14.75
C LYS A 480 -48.27 -12.24 13.31
N ILE A 481 -47.89 -11.35 12.38
CA ILE A 481 -47.71 -11.67 10.96
C ILE A 481 -46.45 -12.51 10.79
N MET A 482 -45.34 -12.11 11.42
CA MET A 482 -44.07 -12.83 11.37
C MET A 482 -44.14 -14.22 12.01
N LEU A 483 -44.80 -14.37 13.16
CA LEU A 483 -44.95 -15.68 13.81
C LEU A 483 -45.73 -16.69 12.96
N LYS A 484 -46.76 -16.24 12.23
CA LYS A 484 -47.56 -17.05 11.29
C LYS A 484 -46.84 -17.31 9.97
N PHE A 485 -45.93 -16.43 9.57
CA PHE A 485 -45.12 -16.59 8.37
C PHE A 485 -43.95 -17.57 8.63
N LEU A 486 -43.17 -17.32 9.68
CA LEU A 486 -42.00 -18.09 10.09
C LEU A 486 -42.33 -19.47 10.67
N SER A 487 -43.60 -19.78 10.95
CA SER A 487 -44.05 -21.13 11.32
C SER A 487 -44.23 -22.08 10.12
N LYS A 488 -44.14 -21.57 8.88
CA LYS A 488 -44.21 -22.39 7.67
C LYS A 488 -42.89 -23.12 7.43
N ASN A 489 -42.94 -24.22 6.68
CA ASN A 489 -41.74 -24.87 6.21
C ASN A 489 -41.17 -24.11 4.99
N PHE A 490 -39.92 -23.64 5.11
CA PHE A 490 -39.23 -22.89 4.05
C PHE A 490 -38.42 -23.77 3.10
N ASP A 491 -38.45 -25.10 3.25
CA ASP A 491 -37.96 -26.01 2.22
C ASP A 491 -38.93 -26.12 1.03
N GLU A 492 -40.23 -25.91 1.28
CA GLU A 492 -41.31 -25.97 0.29
C GLU A 492 -41.27 -24.80 -0.71
N PRO A 493 -41.52 -25.04 -2.01
CA PRO A 493 -41.43 -24.01 -3.04
C PRO A 493 -42.46 -22.88 -2.85
N GLN A 494 -43.66 -23.19 -2.34
CA GLN A 494 -44.70 -22.18 -2.09
C GLN A 494 -44.28 -21.15 -1.03
N SER A 495 -43.65 -21.62 0.06
CA SER A 495 -43.12 -20.75 1.13
C SER A 495 -41.94 -19.92 0.64
N LYS A 496 -41.04 -20.50 -0.18
CA LYS A 496 -39.94 -19.77 -0.83
C LYS A 496 -40.46 -18.66 -1.75
N THR A 497 -41.44 -18.96 -2.62
CA THR A 497 -42.07 -17.95 -3.49
C THR A 497 -42.75 -16.84 -2.68
N ALA A 498 -43.39 -17.16 -1.56
CA ALA A 498 -43.97 -16.15 -0.67
C ALA A 498 -42.89 -15.27 0.00
N ALA A 499 -41.76 -15.83 0.40
CA ALA A 499 -40.62 -15.08 0.93
C ALA A 499 -40.02 -14.12 -0.11
N LEU A 500 -39.83 -14.58 -1.36
CA LEU A 500 -39.33 -13.74 -2.46
C LEU A 500 -40.30 -12.58 -2.78
N LYS A 501 -41.61 -12.84 -2.85
CA LYS A 501 -42.62 -11.77 -3.03
C LYS A 501 -42.57 -10.73 -1.91
N ASN A 502 -42.41 -11.17 -0.67
CA ASN A 502 -42.24 -10.28 0.49
C ASN A 502 -40.91 -9.50 0.42
N ALA A 503 -39.82 -10.11 -0.06
CA ALA A 503 -38.53 -9.45 -0.24
C ALA A 503 -38.62 -8.27 -1.22
N PHE A 504 -39.25 -8.45 -2.39
CA PHE A 504 -39.48 -7.36 -3.34
C PHE A 504 -40.39 -6.25 -2.76
N ALA A 505 -41.41 -6.61 -1.98
CA ALA A 505 -42.27 -5.63 -1.31
C ALA A 505 -41.51 -4.83 -0.22
N LEU A 506 -40.55 -5.45 0.48
CA LEU A 506 -39.68 -4.76 1.45
C LEU A 506 -38.64 -3.85 0.77
N LEU A 507 -38.12 -4.26 -0.39
CA LEU A 507 -37.23 -3.44 -1.22
C LEU A 507 -37.95 -2.17 -1.71
N ALA A 508 -39.20 -2.31 -2.18
CA ALA A 508 -40.05 -1.16 -2.54
C ALA A 508 -40.33 -0.22 -1.35
N LYS A 509 -40.36 -0.75 -0.12
CA LYS A 509 -40.47 0.03 1.14
C LYS A 509 -39.12 0.54 1.68
N GLN A 510 -38.03 0.43 0.91
CA GLN A 510 -36.67 0.83 1.29
C GLN A 510 -36.10 0.16 2.56
N ARG A 511 -36.69 -0.96 3.01
CA ARG A 511 -36.18 -1.74 4.15
C ARG A 511 -35.14 -2.77 3.68
N PHE A 512 -33.99 -2.28 3.24
CA PHE A 512 -33.02 -3.06 2.47
C PHE A 512 -32.42 -4.26 3.21
N GLU A 513 -31.99 -4.11 4.47
CA GLU A 513 -31.44 -5.24 5.26
C GLU A 513 -32.46 -6.36 5.46
N TYR A 514 -33.71 -5.98 5.75
CA TYR A 514 -34.80 -6.93 5.93
C TYR A 514 -35.25 -7.56 4.60
N ALA A 515 -35.20 -6.81 3.49
CA ALA A 515 -35.40 -7.37 2.16
C ALA A 515 -34.34 -8.43 1.81
N ALA A 516 -33.06 -8.16 2.06
CA ALA A 516 -31.98 -9.12 1.89
C ALA A 516 -32.21 -10.38 2.76
N ALA A 517 -32.66 -10.21 4.01
CA ALA A 517 -33.00 -11.31 4.91
C ALA A 517 -34.11 -12.21 4.32
N PHE A 518 -35.14 -11.62 3.71
CA PHE A 518 -36.21 -12.37 3.04
C PHE A 518 -35.77 -13.05 1.72
N PHE A 519 -34.83 -12.45 0.97
CA PHE A 519 -34.22 -13.13 -0.19
C PHE A 519 -33.45 -14.39 0.24
N LEU A 520 -32.68 -14.34 1.34
CA LEU A 520 -32.02 -15.53 1.91
C LEU A 520 -33.04 -16.59 2.36
N LEU A 521 -34.12 -16.17 3.03
CA LEU A 521 -35.21 -17.07 3.45
C LEU A 521 -35.95 -17.71 2.26
N GLY A 522 -36.04 -16.99 1.13
CA GLY A 522 -36.55 -17.52 -0.14
C GLY A 522 -35.56 -18.40 -0.91
N GLY A 523 -34.31 -18.54 -0.44
CA GLY A 523 -33.25 -19.31 -1.09
C GLY A 523 -32.50 -18.58 -2.20
N SER A 524 -32.75 -17.30 -2.45
CA SER A 524 -32.01 -16.50 -3.45
C SER A 524 -30.85 -15.74 -2.82
N LEU A 525 -29.68 -16.39 -2.74
CA LEU A 525 -28.45 -15.75 -2.31
C LEU A 525 -28.03 -14.61 -3.25
N LYS A 526 -28.21 -14.79 -4.57
CA LYS A 526 -27.83 -13.79 -5.58
C LYS A 526 -28.58 -12.47 -5.39
N ASP A 527 -29.88 -12.52 -5.10
CA ASP A 527 -30.67 -11.29 -4.90
C ASP A 527 -30.34 -10.61 -3.56
N ALA A 528 -30.13 -11.39 -2.49
CA ALA A 528 -29.68 -10.84 -1.21
C ALA A 528 -28.33 -10.11 -1.35
N VAL A 529 -27.36 -10.72 -2.05
CA VAL A 529 -26.05 -10.12 -2.37
C VAL A 529 -26.24 -8.85 -3.20
N ASN A 530 -27.07 -8.87 -4.24
CA ASN A 530 -27.36 -7.68 -5.05
C ASN A 530 -27.92 -6.51 -4.22
N VAL A 531 -28.76 -6.78 -3.22
CA VAL A 531 -29.26 -5.75 -2.29
C VAL A 531 -28.14 -5.18 -1.42
N CYS A 532 -27.25 -6.04 -0.89
CA CYS A 532 -26.08 -5.60 -0.11
C CYS A 532 -25.13 -4.72 -0.92
N LEU A 533 -24.88 -5.07 -2.18
CA LEU A 533 -24.00 -4.31 -3.07
C LEU A 533 -24.61 -2.98 -3.54
N LYS A 534 -25.86 -2.99 -4.02
CA LYS A 534 -26.49 -1.81 -4.66
C LYS A 534 -27.12 -0.83 -3.67
N HIS A 535 -27.80 -1.35 -2.64
CA HIS A 535 -28.59 -0.52 -1.72
C HIS A 535 -27.86 -0.25 -0.41
N LEU A 536 -27.28 -1.27 0.23
CA LEU A 536 -26.50 -1.09 1.47
C LEU A 536 -25.09 -0.54 1.23
N LYS A 537 -24.57 -0.65 0.00
CA LYS A 537 -23.19 -0.32 -0.38
C LYS A 537 -22.15 -0.99 0.53
N ASP A 538 -22.45 -2.21 0.99
CA ASP A 538 -21.58 -2.97 1.87
C ASP A 538 -21.15 -4.30 1.24
N PHE A 539 -20.05 -4.24 0.49
CA PHE A 539 -19.47 -5.44 -0.11
C PHE A 539 -18.92 -6.42 0.94
N GLN A 540 -18.53 -5.95 2.13
CA GLN A 540 -18.06 -6.84 3.20
C GLN A 540 -19.21 -7.74 3.71
N LEU A 541 -20.42 -7.18 3.82
CA LEU A 541 -21.63 -7.93 4.16
C LEU A 541 -21.98 -8.95 3.06
N ALA A 542 -21.89 -8.53 1.79
CA ALA A 542 -22.09 -9.44 0.66
C ALA A 542 -21.10 -10.62 0.67
N VAL A 543 -19.80 -10.35 0.89
CA VAL A 543 -18.75 -11.37 1.01
C VAL A 543 -19.01 -12.29 2.21
N ALA A 544 -19.33 -11.74 3.39
CA ALA A 544 -19.58 -12.52 4.59
C ALA A 544 -20.76 -13.49 4.42
N ILE A 545 -21.87 -13.02 3.84
CA ILE A 545 -23.07 -13.83 3.58
C ILE A 545 -22.77 -14.92 2.53
N ALA A 546 -22.05 -14.57 1.45
CA ALA A 546 -21.67 -15.55 0.42
C ALA A 546 -20.80 -16.67 0.99
N ARG A 547 -19.70 -16.33 1.70
CA ARG A 547 -18.78 -17.31 2.32
C ARG A 547 -19.49 -18.27 3.27
N VAL A 548 -20.39 -17.76 4.11
CA VAL A 548 -21.12 -18.59 5.10
C VAL A 548 -22.13 -19.55 4.44
N ILE A 549 -22.77 -19.15 3.33
CA ILE A 549 -23.80 -19.97 2.67
C ILE A 549 -23.22 -20.92 1.62
N GLU A 550 -22.22 -20.48 0.85
CA GLU A 550 -21.54 -21.30 -0.17
C GLU A 550 -20.53 -22.28 0.44
N GLN A 551 -20.19 -22.09 1.72
CA GLN A 551 -19.37 -23.01 2.53
C GLN A 551 -17.91 -23.13 2.11
N GLY A 552 -17.36 -22.05 1.54
CA GLY A 552 -15.95 -21.95 1.16
C GLY A 552 -15.66 -20.67 0.37
N ASP A 553 -14.40 -20.54 -0.05
CA ASP A 553 -13.90 -19.39 -0.81
C ASP A 553 -14.01 -19.57 -2.34
N ASP A 554 -14.36 -20.77 -2.79
CA ASP A 554 -14.46 -21.12 -4.22
C ASP A 554 -15.92 -21.06 -4.75
N GLY A 555 -16.83 -20.40 -4.02
CA GLY A 555 -18.25 -20.27 -4.36
C GLY A 555 -18.53 -19.35 -5.57
N PRO A 556 -19.49 -19.69 -6.45
CA PRO A 556 -19.76 -18.92 -7.66
C PRO A 556 -20.27 -17.49 -7.40
N ILE A 557 -21.00 -17.24 -6.31
CA ILE A 557 -21.52 -15.90 -5.98
C ILE A 557 -20.43 -15.07 -5.31
N LEU A 558 -19.61 -15.65 -4.42
CA LEU A 558 -18.40 -14.98 -3.94
C LEU A 558 -17.47 -14.58 -5.08
N ARG A 559 -17.25 -15.48 -6.05
CA ARG A 559 -16.49 -15.18 -7.26
C ARG A 559 -17.10 -14.01 -8.04
N ASP A 560 -18.41 -14.00 -8.26
CA ASP A 560 -19.11 -12.91 -8.95
C ASP A 560 -18.95 -11.55 -8.22
N ILE A 561 -19.00 -11.55 -6.87
CA ILE A 561 -18.73 -10.36 -6.05
C ILE A 561 -17.29 -9.86 -6.25
N LEU A 562 -16.31 -10.77 -6.20
CA LEU A 562 -14.89 -10.43 -6.34
C LEU A 562 -14.57 -9.91 -7.75
N GLU A 563 -15.05 -10.59 -8.79
CA GLU A 563 -14.77 -10.25 -10.18
C GLU A 563 -15.54 -9.00 -10.67
N ARG A 564 -16.81 -8.81 -10.28
CA ARG A 564 -17.63 -7.67 -10.75
C ARG A 564 -17.61 -6.45 -9.84
N THR A 565 -17.30 -6.60 -8.55
CA THR A 565 -17.35 -5.48 -7.60
C THR A 565 -15.99 -5.19 -6.98
N VAL A 566 -15.35 -6.17 -6.34
CA VAL A 566 -14.15 -5.88 -5.55
C VAL A 566 -12.96 -5.50 -6.43
N ILE A 567 -12.68 -6.26 -7.51
CA ILE A 567 -11.58 -5.94 -8.43
C ILE A 567 -11.81 -4.57 -9.10
N PRO A 568 -12.96 -4.28 -9.74
CA PRO A 568 -13.20 -2.94 -10.30
C PRO A 568 -13.14 -1.81 -9.28
N THR A 569 -13.56 -2.05 -8.03
CA THR A 569 -13.43 -1.05 -6.94
C THR A 569 -11.97 -0.85 -6.55
N ALA A 570 -11.18 -1.93 -6.43
CA ALA A 570 -9.75 -1.84 -6.15
C ALA A 570 -8.99 -1.09 -7.25
N PHE A 571 -9.36 -1.25 -8.52
CA PHE A 571 -8.75 -0.48 -9.62
C PHE A 571 -9.22 0.98 -9.62
N ARG A 572 -10.51 1.26 -9.40
CA ARG A 572 -11.04 2.63 -9.27
C ARG A 572 -10.44 3.40 -8.09
N GLU A 573 -10.20 2.74 -6.97
CA GLU A 573 -9.60 3.33 -5.76
C GLU A 573 -8.06 3.25 -5.74
N GLY A 574 -7.41 2.68 -6.76
CA GLY A 574 -5.96 2.46 -6.77
C GLY A 574 -5.43 1.53 -5.66
N ASN A 575 -6.31 0.75 -5.04
CA ASN A 575 -6.12 0.06 -3.78
C ASN A 575 -5.51 -1.34 -3.99
N ARG A 576 -4.18 -1.37 -4.12
CA ARG A 576 -3.36 -2.58 -4.33
C ARG A 576 -3.58 -3.68 -3.30
N TRP A 577 -3.80 -3.31 -2.04
CA TRP A 577 -4.06 -4.26 -0.95
C TRP A 577 -5.37 -5.03 -1.17
N LEU A 578 -6.45 -4.32 -1.47
CA LEU A 578 -7.75 -4.93 -1.77
C LEU A 578 -7.71 -5.78 -3.05
N GLY A 579 -6.99 -5.31 -4.09
CA GLY A 579 -6.79 -6.06 -5.33
C GLY A 579 -5.96 -7.33 -5.14
N SER A 580 -4.86 -7.27 -4.39
CA SER A 580 -4.02 -8.42 -4.04
C SER A 580 -4.83 -9.48 -3.28
N TRP A 581 -5.61 -9.05 -2.28
CA TRP A 581 -6.52 -9.93 -1.54
C TRP A 581 -7.54 -10.61 -2.46
N ALA A 582 -8.23 -9.84 -3.32
CA ALA A 582 -9.25 -10.38 -4.20
C ALA A 582 -8.67 -11.42 -5.19
N PHE A 583 -7.52 -11.15 -5.80
CA PHE A 583 -6.84 -12.12 -6.66
C PHE A 583 -6.33 -13.35 -5.91
N TRP A 584 -5.89 -13.18 -4.65
CA TRP A 584 -5.45 -14.30 -3.82
C TRP A 584 -6.60 -15.25 -3.47
N VAL A 585 -7.75 -14.70 -3.06
CA VAL A 585 -8.98 -15.48 -2.80
C VAL A 585 -9.45 -16.20 -4.07
N LEU A 586 -9.43 -15.52 -5.23
CA LEU A 586 -9.70 -16.13 -6.55
C LEU A 586 -8.64 -17.14 -7.04
N ARG A 587 -7.67 -17.52 -6.20
CA ARG A 587 -6.53 -18.42 -6.52
C ARG A 587 -5.62 -17.93 -7.66
N ARG A 588 -5.80 -16.68 -8.13
CA ARG A 588 -4.96 -15.99 -9.13
C ARG A 588 -3.73 -15.36 -8.49
N ARG A 589 -2.90 -16.22 -7.90
CA ARG A 589 -1.69 -15.81 -7.17
C ARG A 589 -0.63 -15.16 -8.07
N ASP A 590 -0.70 -15.40 -9.38
CA ASP A 590 0.03 -14.69 -10.43
C ASP A 590 -0.27 -13.17 -10.40
N LEU A 591 -1.55 -12.81 -10.41
CA LEU A 591 -1.98 -11.41 -10.37
C LEU A 591 -1.87 -10.78 -8.99
N ALA A 592 -2.09 -11.57 -7.92
CA ALA A 592 -1.97 -11.08 -6.55
C ALA A 592 -0.59 -10.49 -6.25
N VAL A 593 0.48 -11.04 -6.85
CA VAL A 593 1.83 -10.46 -6.78
C VAL A 593 2.00 -9.29 -7.75
N ARG A 594 1.57 -9.45 -9.00
CA ARG A 594 1.76 -8.42 -10.04
C ARG A 594 1.10 -7.10 -9.68
N ILE A 595 -0.10 -7.09 -9.08
CA ILE A 595 -0.80 -5.85 -8.68
C ILE A 595 -0.07 -5.01 -7.62
N LEU A 596 0.85 -5.60 -6.85
CA LEU A 596 1.62 -4.85 -5.85
C LEU A 596 2.70 -3.97 -6.48
N VAL A 597 3.21 -4.34 -7.66
CA VAL A 597 4.38 -3.73 -8.28
C VAL A 597 4.06 -3.13 -9.66
N THR A 598 3.34 -3.87 -10.51
CA THR A 598 2.96 -3.44 -11.87
C THR A 598 1.96 -2.26 -11.81
N PRO A 599 2.14 -1.20 -12.62
CA PRO A 599 1.15 -0.14 -12.77
C PRO A 599 -0.23 -0.69 -13.16
N LEU A 600 -1.31 -0.19 -12.56
CA LEU A 600 -2.66 -0.73 -12.80
C LEU A 600 -3.11 -0.60 -14.26
N VAL A 601 -2.62 0.41 -14.98
CA VAL A 601 -2.89 0.63 -16.41
C VAL A 601 -2.31 -0.50 -17.28
N GLU A 602 -1.12 -0.98 -16.97
CA GLU A 602 -0.49 -2.12 -17.66
C GLU A 602 -1.14 -3.46 -17.26
N LEU A 603 -1.62 -3.56 -16.02
CA LEU A 603 -2.23 -4.79 -15.52
C LEU A 603 -3.66 -5.01 -16.04
N ALA A 604 -4.45 -3.94 -16.15
CA ALA A 604 -5.85 -3.96 -16.58
C ALA A 604 -6.12 -4.75 -17.88
N PRO A 605 -5.39 -4.58 -19.01
CA PRO A 605 -5.63 -5.35 -20.22
C PRO A 605 -5.32 -6.84 -20.11
N THR A 606 -4.59 -7.27 -19.07
CA THR A 606 -4.31 -8.70 -18.80
C THR A 606 -5.40 -9.39 -17.96
N LEU A 607 -6.44 -8.65 -17.57
CA LEU A 607 -7.58 -9.15 -16.82
C LEU A 607 -8.66 -9.73 -17.76
N PRO A 608 -9.30 -10.86 -17.39
CA PRO A 608 -10.47 -11.36 -18.11
C PRO A 608 -11.73 -10.52 -17.89
N MET A 609 -11.74 -9.64 -16.87
CA MET A 609 -12.82 -8.69 -16.60
C MET A 609 -12.45 -7.29 -17.12
N PRO A 610 -13.34 -6.60 -17.86
CA PRO A 610 -13.10 -5.23 -18.29
C PRO A 610 -13.14 -4.29 -17.09
N VAL A 611 -12.06 -3.52 -16.91
CA VAL A 611 -11.98 -2.43 -15.92
C VAL A 611 -12.05 -1.10 -16.66
N SER A 612 -13.19 -0.41 -16.54
CA SER A 612 -13.43 0.86 -17.26
C SER A 612 -12.80 2.08 -16.61
N GLU A 613 -12.56 2.03 -15.30
CA GLU A 613 -12.08 3.16 -14.49
C GLU A 613 -10.87 2.72 -13.68
N ILE A 614 -9.73 3.39 -13.88
CA ILE A 614 -8.49 3.17 -13.13
C ILE A 614 -8.17 4.46 -12.39
N GLY A 615 -8.14 4.39 -11.06
CA GLY A 615 -7.87 5.53 -10.18
C GLY A 615 -6.41 5.94 -10.11
N ASP A 616 -6.11 6.79 -9.12
CA ASP A 616 -4.73 7.17 -8.82
C ASP A 616 -3.98 6.00 -8.19
N ASN A 617 -2.81 5.70 -8.75
CA ASN A 617 -1.98 4.60 -8.28
C ASN A 617 -1.29 4.96 -6.94
N HIS A 618 -1.92 4.63 -5.81
CA HIS A 618 -1.31 4.78 -4.49
C HIS A 618 -0.12 3.81 -4.29
N TYR A 619 1.10 4.35 -4.20
CA TYR A 619 2.32 3.63 -3.77
C TYR A 619 2.85 4.13 -2.41
N ASP A 620 2.03 4.95 -1.75
CA ASP A 620 2.35 5.81 -0.62
C ASP A 620 2.53 5.03 0.72
N ASP A 621 2.70 3.71 0.66
CA ASP A 621 2.77 2.81 1.80
C ASP A 621 3.99 1.89 1.71
N PRO A 622 5.06 2.13 2.50
CA PRO A 622 6.25 1.29 2.45
C PRO A 622 6.01 -0.19 2.76
N SER A 623 4.93 -0.53 3.47
CA SER A 623 4.56 -1.91 3.77
C SER A 623 4.21 -2.72 2.50
N LEU A 624 3.96 -2.08 1.36
CA LEU A 624 3.79 -2.76 0.07
C LEU A 624 5.04 -3.55 -0.34
N ALA A 625 6.23 -3.01 -0.09
CA ALA A 625 7.49 -3.73 -0.34
C ALA A 625 7.59 -4.98 0.54
N LEU A 626 7.19 -4.87 1.81
CA LEU A 626 7.16 -5.99 2.73
C LEU A 626 6.18 -7.08 2.25
N LEU A 627 4.96 -6.71 1.82
CA LEU A 627 3.98 -7.67 1.32
C LEU A 627 4.47 -8.37 0.05
N PHE A 628 5.01 -7.60 -0.91
CA PHE A 628 5.59 -8.16 -2.12
C PHE A 628 6.72 -9.14 -1.80
N SER A 629 7.61 -8.81 -0.86
CA SER A 629 8.69 -9.71 -0.42
C SER A 629 8.19 -11.01 0.19
N GLN A 630 7.11 -10.95 1.00
CA GLN A 630 6.47 -12.14 1.57
C GLN A 630 5.77 -13.00 0.50
N ILE A 631 4.86 -12.41 -0.28
CA ILE A 631 4.01 -13.16 -1.20
C ILE A 631 4.82 -13.76 -2.35
N ARG A 632 5.85 -13.06 -2.84
CA ARG A 632 6.74 -13.51 -3.95
C ARG A 632 7.19 -14.97 -3.79
N SER A 633 7.62 -15.37 -2.59
CA SER A 633 8.15 -16.70 -2.30
C SER A 633 7.12 -17.73 -1.81
N MET A 634 5.85 -17.36 -1.59
CA MET A 634 4.86 -18.26 -0.97
C MET A 634 4.46 -19.47 -1.83
N THR A 635 4.40 -19.36 -3.16
CA THR A 635 3.91 -20.46 -4.03
C THR A 635 4.59 -20.50 -5.40
N LEU A 636 4.44 -21.61 -6.14
CA LEU A 636 4.93 -21.70 -7.52
C LEU A 636 4.20 -20.74 -8.48
N GLN A 637 2.93 -20.41 -8.22
CA GLN A 637 2.17 -19.44 -9.02
C GLN A 637 2.63 -17.99 -8.77
N THR A 638 2.99 -17.64 -7.53
CA THR A 638 3.59 -16.33 -7.22
C THR A 638 4.96 -16.18 -7.85
N VAL A 639 5.76 -17.25 -7.91
CA VAL A 639 7.04 -17.27 -8.65
C VAL A 639 6.82 -17.05 -10.15
N LYS A 640 5.78 -17.64 -10.75
CA LYS A 640 5.41 -17.34 -12.15
C LYS A 640 5.06 -15.86 -12.34
N GLY A 641 4.14 -15.32 -11.54
CA GLY A 641 3.77 -13.89 -11.59
C GLY A 641 4.97 -12.96 -11.36
N THR A 642 5.93 -13.37 -10.53
CA THR A 642 7.19 -12.64 -10.30
C THR A 642 8.11 -12.68 -11.51
N SER A 643 8.19 -13.80 -12.24
CA SER A 643 9.03 -13.90 -13.45
C SER A 643 8.56 -13.01 -14.59
N GLU A 644 7.27 -12.64 -14.59
CA GLU A 644 6.66 -11.66 -15.51
C GLU A 644 6.98 -10.20 -15.11
N ILE A 645 7.54 -9.95 -13.92
CA ILE A 645 8.00 -8.63 -13.47
C ILE A 645 9.48 -8.46 -13.85
N SER A 646 9.79 -7.44 -14.66
CA SER A 646 11.17 -7.11 -15.01
C SER A 646 11.97 -6.67 -13.77
N GLY A 647 13.27 -6.95 -13.76
CA GLY A 647 14.18 -6.53 -12.70
C GLY A 647 14.29 -5.01 -12.58
N ARG A 648 14.07 -4.30 -13.69
CA ARG A 648 14.02 -2.84 -13.72
C ARG A 648 12.76 -2.30 -13.04
N THR A 649 11.60 -2.90 -13.28
CA THR A 649 10.35 -2.55 -12.59
C THR A 649 10.47 -2.82 -11.09
N GLU A 650 11.05 -3.97 -10.69
CA GLU A 650 11.34 -4.28 -9.29
C GLU A 650 12.29 -3.25 -8.65
N PHE A 651 13.42 -2.93 -9.31
CA PHE A 651 14.39 -1.95 -8.83
C PHE A 651 13.77 -0.56 -8.64
N ARG A 652 13.03 -0.07 -9.64
CA ARG A 652 12.34 1.21 -9.58
C ARG A 652 11.29 1.23 -8.47
N PHE A 653 10.56 0.13 -8.25
CA PHE A 653 9.59 0.01 -7.15
C PHE A 653 10.26 0.09 -5.77
N VAL A 654 11.42 -0.55 -5.59
CA VAL A 654 12.19 -0.44 -4.34
C VAL A 654 12.70 0.99 -4.13
N MET A 655 13.19 1.65 -5.18
CA MET A 655 13.58 3.06 -5.13
C MET A 655 12.39 3.97 -4.81
N GLN A 656 11.20 3.65 -5.32
CA GLN A 656 9.98 4.37 -5.02
C GLN A 656 9.61 4.28 -3.53
N ILE A 657 9.61 3.06 -2.97
CA ILE A 657 9.35 2.86 -1.55
C ILE A 657 10.42 3.53 -0.66
N ALA A 658 11.68 3.59 -1.11
CA ALA A 658 12.72 4.36 -0.43
C ALA A 658 12.44 5.87 -0.43
N ARG A 659 11.92 6.45 -1.52
CA ARG A 659 11.45 7.86 -1.54
C ARG A 659 10.32 8.10 -0.55
N VAL A 660 9.32 7.21 -0.51
CA VAL A 660 8.19 7.32 0.43
C VAL A 660 8.69 7.33 1.87
N PHE A 661 9.66 6.48 2.22
CA PHE A 661 10.30 6.54 3.55
C PHE A 661 10.99 7.88 3.83
N CYS A 662 11.72 8.46 2.87
CA CYS A 662 12.32 9.79 3.03
C CYS A 662 11.26 10.90 3.18
N ARG A 663 10.18 10.85 2.39
CA ARG A 663 9.02 11.76 2.52
C ARG A 663 8.31 11.65 3.87
N MET A 664 8.39 10.48 4.50
CA MET A 664 7.89 10.24 5.87
C MET A 664 8.90 10.63 6.95
N GLY A 665 10.08 11.13 6.59
CA GLY A 665 11.19 11.44 7.49
C GLY A 665 12.03 10.23 7.93
N CYS A 666 11.61 9.00 7.61
CA CYS A 666 12.22 7.73 8.01
C CYS A 666 13.43 7.33 7.14
N HIS A 667 14.37 8.25 6.92
CA HIS A 667 15.51 8.09 6.02
C HIS A 667 16.38 6.86 6.32
N VAL A 668 16.54 6.51 7.59
CA VAL A 668 17.32 5.33 8.01
C VAL A 668 16.69 4.02 7.52
N LEU A 669 15.34 3.93 7.49
CA LEU A 669 14.63 2.78 6.96
C LEU A 669 14.70 2.72 5.42
N ALA A 670 14.74 3.86 4.73
CA ALA A 670 15.00 3.91 3.29
C ALA A 670 16.39 3.31 2.96
N LEU A 671 17.42 3.69 3.73
CA LEU A 671 18.77 3.17 3.58
C LEU A 671 18.85 1.68 3.94
N ALA A 672 18.18 1.24 5.01
CA ALA A 672 18.07 -0.16 5.38
C ALA A 672 17.40 -1.00 4.28
N LEU A 673 16.33 -0.49 3.66
CA LEU A 673 15.65 -1.14 2.53
C LEU A 673 16.59 -1.33 1.34
N VAL A 674 17.16 -0.25 0.80
CA VAL A 674 18.02 -0.32 -0.40
C VAL A 674 19.26 -1.19 -0.17
N ARG A 675 19.79 -1.22 1.06
CA ARG A 675 20.92 -2.08 1.45
C ARG A 675 20.57 -3.56 1.57
N SER A 676 19.38 -3.89 2.06
CA SER A 676 18.98 -5.26 2.41
C SER A 676 18.14 -5.98 1.35
N TRP A 677 17.56 -5.24 0.39
CA TRP A 677 16.64 -5.82 -0.58
C TRP A 677 17.28 -6.87 -1.50
N PRO A 678 16.76 -8.12 -1.52
CA PRO A 678 17.29 -9.17 -2.39
C PRO A 678 16.65 -9.11 -3.78
N PHE A 679 17.42 -8.63 -4.76
CA PHE A 679 17.07 -8.75 -6.18
C PHE A 679 17.37 -10.17 -6.70
N ALA A 680 16.45 -10.73 -7.48
CA ALA A 680 16.68 -11.97 -8.21
C ALA A 680 17.79 -11.74 -9.26
N ARG A 681 18.87 -12.54 -9.18
CA ARG A 681 19.94 -12.48 -10.19
C ARG A 681 19.39 -12.99 -11.53
N PRO A 682 19.54 -12.26 -12.64
CA PRO A 682 19.24 -12.81 -13.95
C PRO A 682 20.19 -14.00 -14.17
N ILE A 683 19.62 -15.17 -14.46
CA ILE A 683 20.42 -16.33 -14.86
C ILE A 683 20.79 -16.10 -16.31
N THR A 684 22.01 -15.60 -16.54
CA THR A 684 22.59 -15.55 -17.88
C THR A 684 22.49 -16.94 -18.47
N SER A 685 21.73 -17.08 -19.55
CA SER A 685 21.70 -18.31 -20.32
C SER A 685 23.10 -18.51 -20.89
N LEU A 686 23.82 -19.51 -20.36
CA LEU A 686 24.93 -20.11 -21.08
C LEU A 686 24.35 -20.56 -22.41
N GLN A 687 24.69 -19.82 -23.48
CA GLN A 687 24.39 -20.26 -24.83
C GLN A 687 25.15 -21.57 -25.02
N SER A 688 24.43 -22.68 -24.93
CA SER A 688 24.89 -23.95 -25.48
C SER A 688 24.87 -23.79 -27.00
N SER A 689 25.92 -23.17 -27.53
CA SER A 689 26.19 -23.08 -28.96
C SER A 689 26.46 -24.51 -29.45
N GLY A 690 25.39 -25.20 -29.82
CA GLY A 690 25.46 -26.46 -30.53
C GLY A 690 26.06 -26.22 -31.90
N THR A 691 27.37 -26.42 -32.02
CA THR A 691 28.10 -26.49 -33.27
C THR A 691 28.55 -27.93 -33.47
N ASN A 692 28.04 -28.58 -34.51
CA ASN A 692 28.49 -29.91 -34.91
C ASN A 692 29.95 -29.86 -35.38
N GLU A 693 30.69 -30.92 -35.04
CA GLU A 693 31.84 -31.50 -35.75
C GLU A 693 32.79 -30.58 -36.54
N ALA A 694 34.05 -30.45 -36.08
CA ALA A 694 35.19 -31.09 -36.77
C ALA A 694 36.56 -30.84 -36.09
N SER A 695 37.46 -31.81 -36.29
CA SER A 695 38.91 -31.79 -36.03
C SER A 695 39.40 -31.78 -34.57
N ALA A 696 40.18 -32.81 -34.24
CA ALA A 696 40.86 -32.99 -32.97
C ALA A 696 42.32 -32.51 -33.03
N THR A 697 42.90 -32.20 -31.86
CA THR A 697 44.31 -32.49 -31.59
C THR A 697 44.53 -32.62 -30.09
N GLU A 698 45.32 -33.61 -29.69
CA GLU A 698 45.46 -34.05 -28.30
C GLU A 698 46.46 -33.18 -27.52
N ILE A 699 46.17 -32.93 -26.23
CA ILE A 699 47.22 -32.73 -25.22
C ILE A 699 46.88 -33.57 -23.98
N ILE A 700 47.87 -34.36 -23.55
CA ILE A 700 47.78 -35.45 -22.59
C ILE A 700 47.70 -34.92 -21.14
N PRO A 701 46.86 -35.50 -20.24
CA PRO A 701 46.84 -35.13 -18.82
C PRO A 701 48.05 -35.72 -18.08
N ARG A 702 48.65 -34.95 -17.15
CA ARG A 702 49.75 -35.43 -16.29
C ARG A 702 49.33 -35.41 -14.81
N ALA A 703 49.67 -36.47 -14.10
CA ALA A 703 49.05 -36.86 -12.83
C ALA A 703 49.57 -36.13 -11.58
N GLU A 704 48.72 -36.09 -10.55
CA GLU A 704 49.05 -35.75 -9.16
C GLU A 704 49.66 -36.95 -8.40
N PRO A 705 50.44 -36.73 -7.32
CA PRO A 705 50.83 -37.78 -6.36
C PRO A 705 49.96 -37.83 -5.08
N VAL A 706 49.73 -39.04 -4.56
CA VAL A 706 48.96 -39.42 -3.34
C VAL A 706 49.87 -39.42 -2.08
N GLY A 707 49.47 -39.21 -0.82
CA GLY A 707 48.17 -39.06 -0.10
C GLY A 707 48.47 -38.80 1.40
N PRO A 708 47.76 -39.36 2.42
CA PRO A 708 46.51 -40.15 2.42
C PRO A 708 45.42 -39.72 3.47
N THR A 709 44.21 -40.28 3.32
CA THR A 709 43.17 -40.61 4.35
C THR A 709 42.50 -39.53 5.25
N ARG A 710 41.30 -39.12 4.81
CA ARG A 710 39.95 -39.03 5.47
C ARG A 710 39.81 -39.38 6.97
N PRO A 711 38.78 -38.88 7.73
CA PRO A 711 37.42 -38.47 7.29
C PRO A 711 36.85 -37.16 7.97
N ASP A 712 35.64 -36.59 7.79
CA ASP A 712 34.56 -36.69 6.76
C ASP A 712 33.56 -35.47 6.75
N PHE A 713 32.59 -35.52 5.82
CA PHE A 713 31.23 -34.88 5.76
C PHE A 713 30.95 -33.36 5.95
N ALA A 714 30.01 -32.90 5.11
CA ALA A 714 29.02 -31.81 5.30
C ALA A 714 29.41 -30.31 5.12
N LEU A 715 29.47 -29.91 3.84
CA LEU A 715 28.78 -28.74 3.26
C LEU A 715 28.45 -27.53 4.19
N ARG A 716 29.32 -26.52 4.21
CA ARG A 716 28.91 -25.11 4.41
C ARG A 716 29.50 -24.21 3.33
N GLY A 717 28.65 -23.64 2.49
CA GLY A 717 29.03 -22.69 1.45
C GLY A 717 29.49 -21.35 2.04
N SER A 718 30.80 -21.20 2.23
CA SER A 718 31.40 -19.98 2.80
C SER A 718 31.40 -18.83 1.80
N ARG A 719 31.02 -17.64 2.26
CA ARG A 719 31.16 -16.38 1.52
C ARG A 719 32.66 -16.03 1.43
N ARG A 720 33.21 -15.89 0.22
CA ARG A 720 34.47 -15.16 0.01
C ARG A 720 34.24 -13.99 -0.94
N ARG A 721 34.45 -12.77 -0.43
CA ARG A 721 34.79 -11.60 -1.25
C ARG A 721 36.27 -11.74 -1.63
N SER A 722 36.59 -11.64 -2.91
CA SER A 722 37.95 -11.37 -3.39
C SER A 722 37.99 -9.96 -3.96
N GLN A 723 38.73 -9.06 -3.31
CA GLN A 723 39.13 -7.81 -3.94
C GLN A 723 40.20 -8.13 -4.99
N ILE A 724 40.05 -7.60 -6.20
CA ILE A 724 41.13 -7.49 -7.17
C ILE A 724 41.13 -6.03 -7.62
N ALA A 725 42.24 -5.34 -7.36
CA ALA A 725 42.52 -4.03 -7.92
C ALA A 725 43.11 -4.22 -9.32
N ILE A 726 42.68 -3.40 -10.27
CA ILE A 726 43.34 -3.24 -11.57
C ILE A 726 43.42 -1.74 -11.83
N ASP A 727 44.62 -1.19 -11.70
CA ASP A 727 44.96 0.11 -12.29
C ASP A 727 44.98 -0.03 -13.81
N MET A 728 44.45 0.97 -14.52
CA MET A 728 44.76 1.16 -15.93
C MET A 728 44.56 2.62 -16.34
N ASP A 729 45.65 3.28 -16.72
CA ASP A 729 45.68 4.68 -17.14
C ASP A 729 44.97 4.91 -18.48
N ILE A 730 44.36 6.09 -18.61
CA ILE A 730 43.76 6.58 -19.85
C ILE A 730 44.60 7.74 -20.39
N SER A 731 45.18 7.54 -21.57
CA SER A 731 45.66 8.60 -22.47
C SER A 731 45.01 8.40 -23.85
N GLY A 732 44.92 9.43 -24.70
CA GLY A 732 44.03 9.32 -25.86
C GLY A 732 44.24 10.30 -27.01
N LEU A 733 43.16 10.43 -27.80
CA LEU A 733 42.93 11.30 -28.97
C LEU A 733 43.43 10.78 -30.35
N PRO A 734 42.81 11.25 -31.48
CA PRO A 734 42.43 10.38 -32.60
C PRO A 734 43.05 10.78 -33.96
N PRO A 735 42.58 10.19 -35.08
CA PRO A 735 42.21 11.04 -36.23
C PRO A 735 40.97 10.63 -37.06
N THR A 736 40.19 11.66 -37.47
CA THR A 736 39.49 11.92 -38.76
C THR A 736 39.13 10.75 -39.73
N ARG A 737 37.97 10.68 -40.42
CA ARG A 737 37.29 11.68 -41.29
C ARG A 737 35.94 11.11 -41.82
N ARG A 738 35.09 11.92 -42.49
CA ARG A 738 33.73 11.58 -42.98
C ARG A 738 33.68 10.83 -44.33
N GLY A 739 32.57 10.14 -44.57
CA GLY A 739 32.02 9.80 -45.90
C GLY A 739 30.50 9.55 -45.83
N SER A 740 29.74 10.02 -46.82
CA SER A 740 28.28 9.85 -46.99
C SER A 740 27.91 10.17 -48.45
N PRO A 741 26.70 9.84 -48.96
CA PRO A 741 25.92 8.60 -48.85
C PRO A 741 25.59 8.03 -50.26
N SER A 742 24.79 6.96 -50.37
CA SER A 742 24.04 6.64 -51.61
C SER A 742 22.75 5.84 -51.33
N PRO A 743 21.75 5.83 -52.25
CA PRO A 743 20.35 5.54 -51.89
C PRO A 743 19.68 4.38 -52.65
N GLU A 744 18.38 4.21 -52.36
CA GLU A 744 17.32 3.48 -53.10
C GLU A 744 17.04 2.01 -52.76
N GLY A 745 15.74 1.70 -52.69
CA GLY A 745 15.17 0.41 -52.27
C GLY A 745 13.71 0.53 -51.78
N ARG A 746 12.79 0.97 -52.65
CA ARG A 746 11.34 1.03 -52.33
C ARG A 746 10.72 -0.36 -52.35
N SER A 747 9.88 -0.68 -51.37
CA SER A 747 8.75 -1.60 -51.53
C SER A 747 7.55 -1.13 -50.67
N GLU A 748 6.36 -1.62 -51.01
CA GLU A 748 5.09 -0.89 -50.80
C GLU A 748 4.38 -1.17 -49.46
N SER A 749 3.41 -0.30 -49.16
CA SER A 749 2.66 -0.23 -47.92
C SER A 749 1.47 -1.21 -47.84
N LYS A 750 1.07 -1.54 -46.60
CA LYS A 750 -0.33 -1.74 -46.18
C LYS A 750 -0.49 -1.50 -44.67
N PRO A 751 -1.68 -1.11 -44.18
CA PRO A 751 -1.83 -0.45 -42.89
C PRO A 751 -1.96 -1.44 -41.72
N VAL A 752 -1.43 -1.05 -40.57
CA VAL A 752 -1.67 -1.73 -39.27
C VAL A 752 -2.12 -0.68 -38.25
N VAL A 753 -3.11 -1.04 -37.45
CA VAL A 753 -3.78 -0.19 -36.46
C VAL A 753 -2.82 0.13 -35.30
N GLU A 754 -2.68 1.42 -34.97
CA GLU A 754 -1.93 1.86 -33.79
C GLU A 754 -2.71 1.57 -32.50
N ALA A 755 -2.36 0.48 -31.82
CA ALA A 755 -2.71 0.23 -30.42
C ALA A 755 -1.65 -0.70 -29.79
N GLY A 756 -0.73 -0.13 -29.01
CA GLY A 756 0.30 -0.88 -28.29
C GLY A 756 1.60 -0.10 -28.14
N GLU A 757 1.84 0.46 -26.96
CA GLU A 757 3.12 1.10 -26.64
C GLU A 757 4.23 0.04 -26.61
N MET A 758 5.33 0.29 -27.33
CA MET A 758 6.50 -0.58 -27.29
C MET A 758 7.21 -0.42 -25.94
N LEU A 759 7.38 -1.52 -25.23
CA LEU A 759 8.32 -1.60 -24.11
C LEU A 759 9.73 -1.19 -24.58
N PRO A 760 10.58 -0.62 -23.71
CA PRO A 760 12.02 -0.55 -23.98
C PRO A 760 12.52 -1.97 -24.27
N GLU A 761 13.24 -2.19 -25.38
CA GLU A 761 13.67 -3.54 -25.81
C GLU A 761 14.45 -4.29 -24.70
N ALA A 762 15.17 -3.57 -23.85
CA ALA A 762 15.86 -4.12 -22.68
C ALA A 762 14.93 -4.71 -21.61
N ASP A 763 13.76 -4.11 -21.39
CA ASP A 763 12.81 -4.53 -20.35
C ASP A 763 12.08 -5.82 -20.79
N SER A 764 11.82 -5.98 -22.10
CA SER A 764 11.30 -7.23 -22.65
C SER A 764 12.36 -8.35 -22.63
N ALA A 765 13.62 -8.04 -22.92
CA ALA A 765 14.72 -9.01 -22.90
C ALA A 765 14.98 -9.62 -21.49
N ASP A 766 14.96 -8.81 -20.42
CA ASP A 766 15.11 -9.34 -19.05
C ASP A 766 13.90 -10.20 -18.62
N ALA A 767 12.67 -9.79 -18.96
CA ALA A 767 11.48 -10.60 -18.71
C ALA A 767 11.53 -11.95 -19.44
N ILE A 768 11.98 -11.96 -20.70
CA ILE A 768 12.20 -13.19 -21.48
C ILE A 768 13.28 -14.08 -20.84
N ALA A 769 14.39 -13.51 -20.38
CA ALA A 769 15.46 -14.25 -19.70
C ALA A 769 14.98 -14.89 -18.38
N ARG A 770 14.22 -14.15 -17.57
CA ARG A 770 13.58 -14.65 -16.34
C ARG A 770 12.57 -15.76 -16.62
N HIS A 771 11.75 -15.62 -17.66
CA HIS A 771 10.78 -16.64 -18.06
C HIS A 771 11.46 -17.91 -18.59
N ALA A 772 12.55 -17.79 -19.36
CA ALA A 772 13.35 -18.92 -19.83
C ALA A 772 14.00 -19.69 -18.66
N ALA A 773 14.51 -18.98 -17.65
CA ALA A 773 15.04 -19.58 -16.43
C ALA A 773 13.97 -20.36 -15.65
N LEU A 774 12.76 -19.81 -15.50
CA LEU A 774 11.63 -20.52 -14.89
C LEU A 774 11.21 -21.76 -15.70
N GLY A 775 11.21 -21.67 -17.03
CA GLY A 775 10.94 -22.81 -17.92
C GLY A 775 11.95 -23.96 -17.77
N ASN A 776 13.18 -23.67 -17.34
CA ASN A 776 14.17 -24.69 -17.01
C ASN A 776 13.98 -25.24 -15.58
N LEU A 777 13.67 -24.38 -14.61
CA LEU A 777 13.37 -24.78 -13.22
C LEU A 777 12.10 -25.65 -13.12
N MET A 778 11.06 -25.34 -13.88
CA MET A 778 9.84 -26.17 -13.95
C MET A 778 10.08 -27.51 -14.67
N ARG A 779 11.03 -27.55 -15.63
CA ARG A 779 11.44 -28.80 -16.27
C ARG A 779 12.28 -29.69 -15.33
N SER A 780 13.19 -29.12 -14.52
CA SER A 780 13.92 -29.89 -13.52
C SER A 780 13.02 -30.36 -12.38
N ALA A 781 12.10 -29.51 -11.90
CA ALA A 781 11.11 -29.89 -10.90
C ALA A 781 10.21 -31.05 -11.37
N ARG A 782 9.75 -31.03 -12.63
CA ARG A 782 9.00 -32.17 -13.21
C ARG A 782 9.86 -33.43 -13.37
N LYS A 783 11.15 -33.30 -13.69
CA LYS A 783 12.07 -34.45 -13.81
C LYS A 783 12.32 -35.18 -12.48
N ASN A 784 12.16 -34.48 -11.35
CA ASN A 784 12.27 -35.07 -10.01
C ASN A 784 10.95 -35.63 -9.47
N ILE A 785 9.88 -35.65 -10.27
CA ILE A 785 8.62 -36.35 -9.97
C ILE A 785 8.47 -37.51 -10.97
N SER A 786 9.42 -38.44 -10.91
CA SER A 786 9.17 -39.81 -11.36
C SER A 786 8.62 -40.56 -10.15
N THR A 787 7.33 -40.88 -10.18
CA THR A 787 6.76 -41.84 -9.23
C THR A 787 7.53 -43.15 -9.33
N PRO A 788 8.00 -43.76 -8.22
CA PRO A 788 8.44 -45.14 -8.27
C PRO A 788 7.21 -46.00 -8.60
N GLU A 789 7.25 -46.73 -9.71
CA GLU A 789 6.24 -47.73 -10.00
C GLU A 789 6.32 -48.82 -8.94
N PHE A 790 5.24 -48.98 -8.17
CA PHE A 790 5.12 -49.98 -7.13
C PHE A 790 4.70 -51.30 -7.77
N ASP A 791 5.67 -52.18 -8.01
CA ASP A 791 5.43 -53.51 -8.55
C ASP A 791 4.75 -54.41 -7.51
N MET A 792 3.51 -54.78 -7.81
CA MET A 792 2.61 -55.49 -6.89
C MET A 792 2.84 -57.01 -6.89
N ASP A 793 3.60 -57.54 -7.84
CA ASP A 793 3.86 -58.98 -7.98
C ASP A 793 4.98 -59.50 -7.07
N SER A 794 5.69 -58.60 -6.38
CA SER A 794 6.77 -58.94 -5.43
C SER A 794 6.31 -59.61 -4.11
N PHE A 795 5.00 -59.80 -3.91
CA PHE A 795 4.41 -60.25 -2.63
C PHE A 795 3.73 -61.63 -2.63
N PHE A 796 3.65 -62.33 -3.77
CA PHE A 796 3.01 -63.65 -3.86
C PHE A 796 3.99 -64.75 -4.29
N PRO A 797 4.47 -65.61 -3.38
CA PRO A 797 5.29 -66.77 -3.75
C PRO A 797 4.39 -67.92 -4.19
N THR A 798 4.13 -68.03 -5.50
CA THR A 798 3.46 -69.22 -6.08
C THR A 798 4.47 -70.19 -6.67
N SER A 799 4.50 -71.40 -6.11
CA SER A 799 5.34 -72.50 -6.57
C SER A 799 4.92 -73.04 -7.93
N THR A 800 5.91 -73.55 -8.67
CA THR A 800 5.74 -74.23 -9.96
C THR A 800 4.94 -75.53 -9.85
N SER A 801 3.96 -75.73 -10.74
CA SER A 801 3.64 -77.06 -11.25
C SER A 801 3.17 -77.00 -12.71
N THR A 802 3.60 -78.02 -13.47
CA THR A 802 3.51 -78.13 -14.93
C THR A 802 2.20 -78.82 -15.36
N ILE A 803 1.60 -78.42 -16.49
CA ILE A 803 0.80 -79.27 -17.42
C ILE A 803 0.46 -78.47 -18.71
N SER A 804 0.37 -79.16 -19.84
CA SER A 804 0.13 -78.65 -21.22
C SER A 804 -1.29 -79.06 -21.74
N PRO A 805 -1.70 -78.85 -23.01
CA PRO A 805 -1.90 -77.59 -23.76
C PRO A 805 -3.25 -77.51 -24.58
N LEU A 806 -3.55 -76.34 -25.20
CA LEU A 806 -4.48 -76.08 -26.36
C LEU A 806 -6.01 -76.26 -26.17
N PRO A 807 -6.90 -75.74 -27.07
CA PRO A 807 -6.78 -74.70 -28.13
C PRO A 807 -7.87 -73.58 -28.08
N ALA A 808 -7.93 -72.73 -29.13
CA ALA A 808 -8.71 -71.49 -29.24
C ALA A 808 -10.18 -71.62 -29.76
N VAL A 809 -10.99 -70.57 -29.54
CA VAL A 809 -12.14 -70.15 -30.39
C VAL A 809 -12.21 -68.61 -30.47
N SER A 810 -12.60 -68.10 -31.64
CA SER A 810 -12.78 -66.70 -32.02
C SER A 810 -14.24 -66.24 -31.98
N GLU A 811 -14.51 -64.95 -31.80
CA GLU A 811 -15.58 -64.25 -32.57
C GLU A 811 -15.46 -62.71 -32.54
N GLN A 812 -16.20 -62.03 -33.45
CA GLN A 812 -16.00 -60.64 -33.90
C GLN A 812 -17.27 -59.75 -33.68
N PRO A 813 -17.26 -58.43 -34.00
CA PRO A 813 -18.16 -57.44 -33.39
C PRO A 813 -19.34 -56.93 -34.25
N ALA A 814 -20.20 -56.10 -33.63
CA ALA A 814 -21.11 -55.11 -34.26
C ALA A 814 -20.92 -53.76 -33.53
N GLN A 815 -20.87 -52.56 -34.17
CA GLN A 815 -21.94 -51.84 -34.90
C GLN A 815 -23.19 -51.64 -34.01
N GLU A 816 -23.77 -50.44 -33.85
CA GLU A 816 -24.15 -49.46 -34.89
C GLU A 816 -24.21 -47.98 -34.38
N SER A 817 -24.63 -47.04 -35.24
CA SER A 817 -24.54 -45.56 -35.03
C SER A 817 -25.88 -44.83 -35.31
N VAL A 818 -25.86 -43.49 -35.56
CA VAL A 818 -26.94 -42.64 -36.19
C VAL A 818 -27.97 -42.00 -35.21
N PRO A 819 -28.46 -40.74 -35.39
CA PRO A 819 -27.88 -39.51 -35.99
C PRO A 819 -28.17 -38.18 -35.21
N SER A 820 -27.77 -37.04 -35.81
CA SER A 820 -28.29 -35.69 -35.51
C SER A 820 -29.34 -35.22 -36.54
N SER A 821 -30.22 -34.25 -36.18
CA SER A 821 -30.81 -33.33 -37.19
C SER A 821 -31.48 -32.04 -36.65
N LYS A 822 -31.12 -30.92 -37.28
CA LYS A 822 -31.93 -29.74 -37.69
C LYS A 822 -32.45 -28.69 -36.68
N GLN A 823 -32.42 -27.44 -37.19
CA GLN A 823 -32.98 -26.19 -36.65
C GLN A 823 -34.52 -26.10 -36.82
N PRO A 824 -35.19 -25.04 -36.35
CA PRO A 824 -35.41 -23.88 -37.24
C PRO A 824 -35.25 -22.50 -36.55
N GLU A 825 -35.79 -21.45 -37.17
CA GLU A 825 -35.36 -20.03 -37.11
C GLU A 825 -36.59 -19.07 -36.98
N ILE A 826 -36.35 -17.75 -36.78
CA ILE A 826 -37.20 -16.57 -37.16
C ILE A 826 -38.04 -15.80 -36.08
N LYS A 827 -37.81 -14.45 -36.03
CA LYS A 827 -38.61 -13.28 -35.52
C LYS A 827 -38.86 -13.14 -34.00
N THR A 828 -38.76 -11.94 -33.38
CA THR A 828 -39.46 -10.67 -33.68
C THR A 828 -38.72 -9.38 -33.29
N GLU A 829 -38.94 -8.32 -34.08
CA GLU A 829 -39.27 -6.90 -33.74
C GLU A 829 -38.71 -6.21 -32.49
N GLU A 830 -38.13 -5.01 -32.69
CA GLU A 830 -37.89 -4.01 -31.64
C GLU A 830 -38.29 -2.59 -32.13
N THR A 831 -38.98 -1.83 -31.28
CA THR A 831 -39.63 -0.55 -31.61
C THR A 831 -38.84 0.68 -31.13
N ALA A 832 -39.15 1.84 -31.70
CA ALA A 832 -38.36 3.07 -31.54
C ALA A 832 -38.77 3.98 -30.35
N ALA A 833 -37.83 4.89 -30.03
CA ALA A 833 -37.98 6.18 -29.35
C ALA A 833 -38.23 6.22 -27.83
N GLY A 834 -37.50 7.13 -27.16
CA GLY A 834 -37.62 7.32 -25.70
C GLY A 834 -36.61 8.28 -25.05
N THR A 835 -36.29 9.42 -25.65
CA THR A 835 -35.52 10.49 -24.97
C THR A 835 -36.23 10.95 -23.69
N ASN A 836 -35.52 11.04 -22.57
CA ASN A 836 -35.92 11.94 -21.49
C ASN A 836 -34.74 12.52 -20.69
N LEU A 837 -34.81 13.83 -20.51
CA LEU A 837 -33.81 14.69 -19.88
C LEU A 837 -34.15 14.87 -18.40
N MET A 838 -33.23 14.60 -17.47
CA MET A 838 -33.36 15.03 -16.08
C MET A 838 -32.14 15.83 -15.59
N LYS A 839 -32.41 17.07 -15.18
CA LYS A 839 -31.44 18.01 -14.62
C LYS A 839 -31.10 17.60 -13.18
N ALA A 840 -29.82 17.34 -12.90
CA ALA A 840 -29.32 17.26 -11.53
C ALA A 840 -28.84 18.65 -11.06
N LYS A 841 -29.46 19.20 -10.01
CA LYS A 841 -28.95 20.41 -9.34
C LYS A 841 -27.77 20.01 -8.44
N ALA A 842 -26.56 20.47 -8.78
CA ALA A 842 -25.45 20.47 -7.84
C ALA A 842 -25.75 21.45 -6.69
N LYS A 843 -25.47 21.03 -5.45
CA LYS A 843 -25.67 21.85 -4.25
C LYS A 843 -24.27 22.21 -3.72
N ALA A 844 -23.90 23.49 -3.84
CA ALA A 844 -22.58 23.95 -3.43
C ALA A 844 -22.36 23.77 -1.92
N HIS A 845 -21.14 23.39 -1.54
CA HIS A 845 -20.65 23.53 -0.17
C HIS A 845 -19.94 24.88 -0.04
N ALA A 846 -20.28 25.64 1.00
CA ALA A 846 -19.65 26.91 1.30
C ALA A 846 -18.25 26.70 1.91
N PRO A 847 -17.28 27.60 1.67
CA PRO A 847 -15.96 27.53 2.28
C PRO A 847 -16.04 27.77 3.80
N VAL A 848 -15.29 26.99 4.56
CA VAL A 848 -15.19 27.09 6.01
C VAL A 848 -14.12 28.13 6.37
N VAL A 849 -14.56 29.29 6.85
CA VAL A 849 -13.68 30.31 7.46
C VAL A 849 -13.33 29.88 8.88
N VAL A 850 -12.06 29.96 9.26
CA VAL A 850 -11.58 29.74 10.64
C VAL A 850 -10.41 30.69 10.96
N PRO A 851 -10.10 30.96 12.24
CA PRO A 851 -10.00 32.34 12.70
C PRO A 851 -8.58 32.88 12.61
N GLU A 852 -8.48 34.21 12.48
CA GLU A 852 -7.23 34.93 12.65
C GLU A 852 -6.71 34.74 14.08
N PHE A 853 -5.45 34.34 14.20
CA PHE A 853 -4.73 34.32 15.48
C PHE A 853 -3.89 35.60 15.55
N ASP A 854 -4.31 36.55 16.38
CA ASP A 854 -3.70 37.87 16.46
C ASP A 854 -2.33 37.81 17.16
N MET A 855 -1.27 38.18 16.43
CA MET A 855 0.08 38.41 16.97
C MET A 855 0.69 39.71 16.42
N ASN A 856 -0.01 40.83 16.57
CA ASN A 856 0.48 42.19 16.31
C ASN A 856 1.65 42.66 17.23
N ASN A 857 2.55 41.77 17.66
CA ASN A 857 3.61 42.07 18.64
C ASN A 857 4.98 41.45 18.29
N PHE A 858 5.30 41.29 17.00
CA PHE A 858 6.66 40.97 16.54
C PHE A 858 7.03 41.67 15.22
N PHE A 859 7.22 42.99 15.28
CA PHE A 859 8.09 43.77 14.40
C PHE A 859 8.76 44.89 15.21
#